data_AF-K8F3Y2-F1
#
_entry.id   AF-K8F3Y2-F1
#
_cell.length_a   1.000
_cell.length_b   1.000
_cell.length_c   1.000
_cell.angle_alpha   90.00
_cell.angle_beta   90.00
_cell.angle_gamma   90.00
#
_symmetry.space_group_name_H-M   'P 1'
#
loop_
_entity.id
_entity.type
_entity.pdbx_description
1 polymer ?
#
loop_
_entity_poly.entity_id
_entity_poly.type
_entity_poly.pdbx_seq_one_letter_code
_entity_poly.pdbx_strand_id
1 'polypeptide(L)'
;MDYNFFRIQSRKVVEYVTHDHSSPISTFPEHDNSLHFPIEDYGEHGAAFLSGNFLPLREEYTSFSSLDRNSESDNDGLRIIGSVPDDFPEGQFAYVGPNPKLEAQNYKVWGKGPDQKDFNVSNGWHHWFEGDGMIYALDFDVNSRLCYRNRFIRTKSWKDESEVGARLFRPLMNAEGSTFLLNAVANLVSGGAFLKDSANTALVHFAGRTLALQDTMPPWELDPERLTTLGACNFENQLPPYIPFTAHPKVAPLTGDLVFFGFNPVYPPHCSIGSLDQNGKIKDLTPMWSFPFAGCVFMHDFCVTEKYTILFEGSLDIKPIRQFFGRHPLQYNNDKNARFGVFSRDSNVPLAKWFDCSCAQMVYHFINSWEETNANGQEEIVITGVREDGFFHNALKARDTRDWITRTLEEDLNLPRVHEWRINLVDGSVKERYLYKDIVEVPRINDEFTGVKNRYAYAGRIKTEILRDDAQLKFDAVVKFDFETGDKQVYEHGPGRFGMESQFVPRATKLKGSEDDGWLVLYVHDENTETLGRSRSECIILNAQDISSGPVSRIILPDRVPYGAHAMWRPKLSDFGVRKFKVKGWNYYNDVQPKKYSFLPEQIDDLLGTVRCGILRLASSLFVNGWRPWVRKKKSEIYSFVRAGEYELDEAYRLGSMRMTQSQVESERGFQDSPNLVLYDVETDGECRRVREALCMLDLAFECRPCPYGAYRHRTLAAKLQNVPLGEEILPFLHDSRSRVSIIGAEDILDYLYDVYLDGSAPSPLVANRGTADIAMRSRNTESSSSISHSKMPCRYPVKPLELWAYEASPFCSLVREKLCEMELPYVLRPCSRGSPRRTELLRKAKTFQVPFIEDENTGIQLFESAKIIEYLNQTYCY
;
A
#
# COMPACT_ATOMS: atom_id res chain seq x y z
N MET A 1 43.53 -35.02 22.72
CA MET A 1 44.31 -33.80 22.92
C MET A 1 43.61 -32.67 22.18
N ASP A 2 42.78 -31.78 22.73
CA ASP A 2 42.11 -31.55 24.03
C ASP A 2 40.97 -30.58 23.65
N TYR A 3 39.69 -30.95 23.72
CA TYR A 3 38.72 -30.73 24.81
C TYR A 3 38.92 -29.54 25.76
N ASN A 4 37.81 -28.78 25.93
CA ASN A 4 37.47 -27.76 26.95
C ASN A 4 37.76 -26.29 26.53
N PHE A 5 36.83 -25.33 26.57
CA PHE A 5 35.88 -25.03 27.64
C PHE A 5 34.62 -24.30 27.13
N PHE A 6 33.44 -24.91 27.32
CA PHE A 6 32.21 -24.18 27.62
C PHE A 6 32.25 -23.80 29.10
N ARG A 7 32.07 -22.52 29.45
CA ARG A 7 31.63 -22.14 30.80
C ARG A 7 30.70 -20.94 30.73
N ILE A 8 29.42 -21.27 30.71
CA ILE A 8 28.32 -20.42 31.10
C ILE A 8 28.54 -20.05 32.58
N GLN A 9 28.66 -18.76 32.88
CA GLN A 9 28.35 -18.22 34.20
C GLN A 9 27.20 -17.24 34.07
N SER A 10 26.00 -17.81 34.20
CA SER A 10 24.81 -17.11 34.66
C SER A 10 25.05 -16.63 36.10
N ARG A 11 25.10 -15.31 36.29
CA ARG A 11 24.67 -14.57 37.50
C ARG A 11 25.07 -13.10 37.34
N LYS A 12 24.15 -12.29 36.79
CA LYS A 12 23.95 -10.94 37.29
C LYS A 12 22.49 -10.78 37.63
N VAL A 13 22.30 -10.36 38.86
CA VAL A 13 21.06 -10.17 39.58
C VAL A 13 20.19 -9.18 38.81
N VAL A 14 18.95 -9.56 38.54
CA VAL A 14 17.90 -8.62 38.13
C VAL A 14 17.54 -7.81 39.37
N GLU A 15 18.16 -6.64 39.53
CA GLU A 15 17.61 -5.61 40.41
C GLU A 15 16.41 -5.00 39.70
N TYR A 16 15.22 -5.42 40.13
CA TYR A 16 14.00 -4.66 39.90
C TYR A 16 14.14 -3.32 40.61
N VAL A 17 14.46 -2.27 39.86
CA VAL A 17 14.30 -0.91 40.35
C VAL A 17 12.80 -0.65 40.43
N THR A 18 12.26 -0.76 41.64
CA THR A 18 11.01 -0.12 42.01
C THR A 18 11.28 1.38 42.01
N HIS A 19 10.72 2.13 41.05
CA HIS A 19 10.75 3.58 41.13
C HIS A 19 9.76 4.03 42.20
N ASP A 20 10.34 4.51 43.29
CA ASP A 20 9.68 5.14 44.41
C ASP A 20 9.03 6.45 43.95
N HIS A 21 7.72 6.58 44.19
CA HIS A 21 6.92 7.76 43.87
C HIS A 21 7.16 8.85 44.93
N SER A 22 8.36 9.44 44.94
CA SER A 22 8.60 10.72 45.61
C SER A 22 9.99 11.26 45.28
N SER A 23 10.08 12.09 44.25
CA SER A 23 11.18 13.04 44.07
C SER A 23 10.66 14.25 43.29
N PRO A 24 11.06 15.48 43.65
CA PRO A 24 10.44 16.70 43.15
C PRO A 24 10.72 16.88 41.66
N ILE A 25 9.68 17.33 40.94
CA ILE A 25 9.63 17.62 39.51
C ILE A 25 10.84 18.48 39.13
N SER A 26 11.73 17.91 38.32
CA SER A 26 12.86 18.62 37.72
C SER A 26 12.35 19.61 36.68
N THR A 27 12.79 20.86 36.80
CA THR A 27 12.62 21.90 35.79
C THR A 27 13.01 21.40 34.39
N PHE A 28 12.14 21.63 33.41
CA PHE A 28 12.30 21.26 32.00
C PHE A 28 13.66 21.71 31.43
N PRO A 29 14.31 20.90 30.56
CA PRO A 29 15.39 21.40 29.73
C PRO A 29 14.84 22.45 28.76
N GLU A 30 15.50 23.61 28.67
CA GLU A 30 15.21 24.59 27.62
C GLU A 30 15.50 23.95 26.25
N HIS A 31 14.46 23.68 25.47
CA HIS A 31 14.60 23.31 24.06
C HIS A 31 14.87 24.58 23.25
N ASP A 32 16.09 24.71 22.74
CA ASP A 32 16.45 25.77 21.81
C ASP A 32 15.75 25.54 20.45
N ASN A 33 14.55 26.10 20.31
CA ASN A 33 13.76 26.04 19.09
C ASN A 33 14.32 26.94 17.96
N SER A 34 15.46 27.62 18.16
CA SER A 34 16.11 28.49 17.17
C SER A 34 17.14 27.78 16.27
N LEU A 35 17.26 26.45 16.38
CA LEU A 35 18.18 25.65 15.59
C LEU A 35 17.83 25.68 14.09
N HIS A 36 18.49 26.57 13.35
CA HIS A 36 18.54 26.54 11.89
C HIS A 36 19.64 25.59 11.42
N PHE A 37 19.26 24.59 10.63
CA PHE A 37 20.20 23.61 10.09
C PHE A 37 20.76 24.09 8.74
N PRO A 38 22.08 23.99 8.50
CA PRO A 38 22.66 24.40 7.23
C PRO A 38 22.17 23.53 6.09
N ILE A 39 21.70 24.18 5.01
CA ILE A 39 21.14 23.53 3.82
C ILE A 39 22.18 22.62 3.16
N GLU A 40 23.46 22.96 3.24
CA GLU A 40 24.56 22.16 2.67
C GLU A 40 24.67 20.78 3.34
N ASP A 41 24.34 20.69 4.63
CA ASP A 41 24.42 19.45 5.41
C ASP A 41 23.11 18.64 5.38
N TYR A 42 21.95 19.32 5.34
CA TYR A 42 20.63 18.71 5.52
C TYR A 42 19.73 18.75 4.27
N GLY A 43 20.18 19.38 3.18
CA GLY A 43 19.33 19.67 2.03
C GLY A 43 18.26 20.70 2.39
N GLU A 44 17.57 21.25 1.40
CA GLU A 44 16.53 22.26 1.67
C GLU A 44 15.40 21.66 2.50
N HIS A 45 14.94 20.47 2.10
CA HIS A 45 13.85 19.78 2.77
C HIS A 45 14.24 19.29 4.17
N GLY A 46 15.40 18.66 4.34
CA GLY A 46 15.82 18.20 5.67
C GLY A 46 16.04 19.37 6.62
N ALA A 47 16.59 20.49 6.15
CA ALA A 47 16.72 21.70 6.96
C ALA A 47 15.36 22.30 7.35
N ALA A 48 14.38 22.30 6.43
CA ALA A 48 13.03 22.78 6.69
C ALA A 48 12.29 21.90 7.71
N PHE A 49 12.27 20.58 7.52
CA PHE A 49 11.47 19.64 8.33
C PHE A 49 12.23 19.00 9.50
N LEU A 50 13.33 19.63 9.93
CA LEU A 50 14.00 19.34 11.20
C LEU A 50 14.20 20.62 12.02
N SER A 51 13.68 21.77 11.60
CA SER A 51 13.82 23.05 12.32
C SER A 51 12.50 23.55 12.90
N GLY A 52 12.58 24.44 13.89
CA GLY A 52 11.40 25.01 14.55
C GLY A 52 10.48 23.93 15.12
N ASN A 53 9.17 24.04 14.89
CA ASN A 53 8.18 23.09 15.38
C ASN A 53 8.21 21.71 14.66
N PHE A 54 9.07 21.51 13.66
CA PHE A 54 9.34 20.18 13.08
C PHE A 54 10.47 19.42 13.80
N LEU A 55 11.12 20.03 14.79
CA LEU A 55 12.15 19.38 15.60
C LEU A 55 11.60 18.14 16.32
N PRO A 56 12.40 17.06 16.45
CA PRO A 56 12.07 15.87 17.23
C PRO A 56 11.47 16.19 18.60
N LEU A 57 10.27 15.69 18.87
CA LEU A 57 9.66 15.71 20.20
C LEU A 57 9.75 14.32 20.81
N ARG A 58 10.70 14.09 21.72
CA ARG A 58 11.03 12.73 22.18
C ARG A 58 10.30 12.33 23.46
N GLU A 59 9.80 13.31 24.19
CA GLU A 59 9.18 13.11 25.49
C GLU A 59 7.69 12.76 25.34
N GLU A 60 7.23 11.81 26.15
CA GLU A 60 5.81 11.48 26.30
C GLU A 60 5.35 11.99 27.68
N TYR A 61 4.28 12.78 27.72
CA TYR A 61 3.70 13.37 28.93
C TYR A 61 2.22 13.04 29.08
N THR A 62 1.73 13.20 30.30
CA THR A 62 0.30 13.28 30.61
C THR A 62 0.11 14.44 31.56
N SER A 63 -0.75 15.38 31.21
CA SER A 63 -1.06 16.55 32.03
C SER A 63 -2.56 16.69 32.22
N PHE A 64 -2.96 17.26 33.35
CA PHE A 64 -4.35 17.47 33.74
C PHE A 64 -4.56 18.94 34.10
N SER A 65 -5.77 19.47 33.91
CA SER A 65 -6.16 20.78 34.45
C SER A 65 -6.37 20.68 35.98
N SER A 66 -5.76 21.56 36.77
CA SER A 66 -6.04 21.68 38.21
C SER A 66 -7.39 22.37 38.45
N LEU A 67 -8.16 21.89 39.44
CA LEU A 67 -9.51 22.36 39.75
C LEU A 67 -9.58 23.67 40.56
N ASP A 68 -8.45 24.22 41.00
CA ASP A 68 -8.44 25.37 41.92
C ASP A 68 -8.35 26.72 41.18
N ARG A 69 -9.49 27.41 41.09
CA ARG A 69 -9.64 28.75 40.51
C ARG A 69 -8.89 29.89 41.24
N ASN A 70 -7.95 29.63 42.14
CA ASN A 70 -7.31 30.68 42.97
C ASN A 70 -5.81 30.49 43.28
N SER A 71 -5.05 29.66 42.57
CA SER A 71 -3.59 29.64 42.72
C SER A 71 -2.90 30.37 41.57
N GLU A 72 -2.41 31.59 41.82
CA GLU A 72 -1.36 32.25 41.01
C GLU A 72 0.00 31.55 41.21
N SER A 73 0.05 30.24 41.01
CA SER A 73 1.31 29.50 40.92
C SER A 73 1.51 29.02 39.48
N ASP A 74 2.63 29.39 38.88
CA ASP A 74 3.16 29.00 37.56
C ASP A 74 3.42 27.48 37.41
N ASN A 75 2.58 26.61 37.96
CA ASN A 75 2.72 25.17 37.86
C ASN A 75 2.09 24.65 36.55
N ASP A 76 2.93 24.47 35.53
CA ASP A 76 3.04 23.41 34.48
C ASP A 76 1.79 22.60 34.00
N GLY A 77 0.57 23.06 34.28
CA GLY A 77 -0.70 22.41 33.91
C GLY A 77 -1.41 23.08 32.72
N LEU A 78 -2.48 22.44 32.25
CA LEU A 78 -3.34 22.99 31.20
C LEU A 78 -4.02 24.27 31.67
N ARG A 79 -3.84 25.38 30.95
CA ARG A 79 -4.45 26.68 31.26
C ARG A 79 -5.52 27.05 30.24
N ILE A 80 -6.72 27.34 30.72
CA ILE A 80 -7.86 27.74 29.88
C ILE A 80 -7.95 29.27 29.85
N ILE A 81 -8.02 29.86 28.66
CA ILE A 81 -8.38 31.25 28.41
C ILE A 81 -9.76 31.27 27.76
N GLY A 82 -10.69 32.03 28.33
CA GLY A 82 -12.12 31.93 28.01
C GLY A 82 -12.80 30.80 28.80
N SER A 83 -13.77 30.13 28.19
CA SER A 83 -14.46 28.99 28.79
C SER A 83 -14.80 27.97 27.71
N VAL A 84 -14.56 26.69 27.97
CA VAL A 84 -15.11 25.62 27.12
C VAL A 84 -16.65 25.76 27.15
N PRO A 85 -17.33 25.85 25.99
CA PRO A 85 -18.78 26.00 25.95
C PRO A 85 -19.51 24.85 26.67
N ASP A 86 -20.61 25.17 27.37
CA ASP A 86 -21.40 24.17 28.13
C ASP A 86 -22.02 23.09 27.23
N ASP A 87 -22.20 23.39 25.95
CA ASP A 87 -22.73 22.55 24.88
C ASP A 87 -21.63 22.01 23.94
N PHE A 88 -20.37 22.07 24.37
CA PHE A 88 -19.27 21.32 23.77
C PHE A 88 -19.32 19.87 24.28
N PRO A 89 -19.34 18.85 23.39
CA PRO A 89 -19.52 17.46 23.80
C PRO A 89 -18.32 16.88 24.54
N GLU A 90 -18.60 15.89 25.38
CA GLU A 90 -17.56 15.05 25.97
C GLU A 90 -16.92 14.14 24.93
N GLY A 91 -15.60 14.02 24.98
CA GLY A 91 -14.86 13.22 24.02
C GLY A 91 -13.37 13.52 24.03
N GLN A 92 -12.70 13.10 22.97
CA GLN A 92 -11.27 13.23 22.79
C GLN A 92 -10.99 13.82 21.41
N PHE A 93 -10.28 14.95 21.38
CA PHE A 93 -9.66 15.46 20.16
C PHE A 93 -8.26 14.87 20.05
N ALA A 94 -8.01 14.07 19.02
CA ALA A 94 -6.73 13.42 18.79
C ALA A 94 -6.15 13.85 17.44
N TYR A 95 -4.84 14.12 17.42
CA TYR A 95 -4.08 14.54 16.25
C TYR A 95 -2.88 13.61 16.09
N VAL A 96 -2.57 13.20 14.87
CA VAL A 96 -1.37 12.38 14.59
C VAL A 96 -0.51 13.05 13.54
N GLY A 97 0.80 12.86 13.64
CA GLY A 97 1.72 13.37 12.66
C GLY A 97 3.06 12.66 12.64
N PRO A 98 3.85 12.87 11.57
CA PRO A 98 5.24 12.46 11.54
C PRO A 98 6.05 13.24 12.58
N ASN A 99 6.79 12.51 13.40
CA ASN A 99 7.70 13.05 14.40
C ASN A 99 8.99 12.19 14.42
N PRO A 100 10.13 12.71 13.98
CA PRO A 100 11.39 11.97 14.08
C PRO A 100 11.73 11.74 15.56
N LYS A 101 12.04 10.48 15.94
CA LYS A 101 12.30 10.12 17.35
C LYS A 101 13.75 10.28 17.80
N LEU A 102 14.71 10.33 16.88
CA LEU A 102 16.12 10.48 17.22
C LEU A 102 16.52 11.96 17.23
N GLU A 103 17.72 12.27 17.70
CA GLU A 103 18.28 13.62 17.58
C GLU A 103 18.34 14.06 16.11
N ALA A 104 18.08 15.33 15.83
CA ALA A 104 18.05 15.89 14.46
C ALA A 104 19.33 15.56 13.66
N GLN A 105 20.48 15.46 14.33
CA GLN A 105 21.77 15.12 13.72
C GLN A 105 21.76 13.73 13.05
N ASN A 106 20.92 12.79 13.51
CA ASN A 106 20.69 11.49 12.88
C ASN A 106 19.89 11.58 11.56
N TYR A 107 19.39 12.75 11.20
CA TYR A 107 18.52 12.97 10.04
C TYR A 107 19.13 13.89 8.97
N LYS A 108 20.46 14.05 8.99
CA LYS A 108 21.29 14.63 7.91
C LYS A 108 21.18 13.82 6.60
N VAL A 109 22.17 13.94 5.71
CA VAL A 109 22.39 12.95 4.65
C VAL A 109 22.63 11.58 5.29
N TRP A 110 22.00 10.54 4.73
CA TRP A 110 22.32 9.17 5.12
C TRP A 110 23.84 8.90 5.06
N GLY A 111 24.38 8.26 6.10
CA GLY A 111 25.81 7.93 6.20
C GLY A 111 26.69 9.05 6.75
N LYS A 112 26.19 10.29 6.79
CA LYS A 112 26.88 11.43 7.43
C LYS A 112 26.35 11.78 8.82
N GLY A 113 25.27 11.12 9.27
CA GLY A 113 24.74 11.26 10.62
C GLY A 113 25.62 10.54 11.67
N PRO A 114 25.54 10.94 12.94
CA PRO A 114 26.23 10.25 14.04
C PRO A 114 25.82 8.77 14.06
N ASP A 115 26.80 7.90 14.26
CA ASP A 115 26.64 6.44 14.36
C ASP A 115 26.00 5.75 13.14
N GLN A 116 25.86 6.45 12.01
CA GLN A 116 25.39 5.87 10.76
C GLN A 116 26.55 5.20 10.00
N LYS A 117 26.33 3.95 9.59
CA LYS A 117 27.26 3.26 8.68
C LYS A 117 27.02 3.74 7.25
N ASP A 118 28.01 4.43 6.71
CA ASP A 118 28.07 4.76 5.28
C ASP A 118 28.75 3.64 4.50
N PHE A 119 28.11 3.20 3.42
CA PHE A 119 28.65 2.24 2.47
C PHE A 119 28.87 2.87 1.08
N ASN A 120 28.85 4.21 0.98
CA ASN A 120 29.01 5.00 -0.26
C ASN A 120 28.02 4.64 -1.38
N VAL A 121 26.86 4.08 -1.03
CA VAL A 121 25.83 3.64 -1.98
C VAL A 121 24.47 4.33 -1.75
N SER A 122 24.34 5.08 -0.67
CA SER A 122 23.10 5.73 -0.25
C SER A 122 23.31 7.24 -0.19
N ASN A 123 22.39 7.99 -0.79
CA ASN A 123 22.29 9.43 -0.67
C ASN A 123 20.82 9.78 -0.39
N GLY A 124 20.58 10.93 0.23
CA GLY A 124 19.24 11.40 0.55
C GLY A 124 19.10 11.86 1.99
N TRP A 125 18.22 12.82 2.16
CA TRP A 125 17.93 13.48 3.42
C TRP A 125 16.60 13.01 4.00
N HIS A 126 16.35 13.32 5.27
CA HIS A 126 15.06 13.07 5.88
C HIS A 126 13.93 13.74 5.09
N HIS A 127 12.83 13.00 4.92
CA HIS A 127 11.57 13.51 4.40
C HIS A 127 10.52 13.50 5.51
N TRP A 128 9.67 14.53 5.58
CA TRP A 128 8.72 14.76 6.66
C TRP A 128 7.77 13.57 6.83
N PHE A 129 7.20 13.07 5.73
CA PHE A 129 6.35 11.87 5.72
C PHE A 129 7.01 10.58 6.24
N GLU A 130 8.33 10.52 6.40
CA GLU A 130 9.06 9.34 6.90
C GLU A 130 9.33 9.40 8.42
N GLY A 131 8.87 10.44 9.12
CA GLY A 131 8.90 10.54 10.58
C GLY A 131 8.02 9.49 11.25
N ASP A 132 8.38 9.06 12.46
CA ASP A 132 7.58 8.08 13.22
C ASP A 132 6.24 8.70 13.68
N GLY A 133 5.17 7.92 13.74
CA GLY A 133 3.86 8.42 14.15
C GLY A 133 3.80 8.77 15.63
N MET A 134 3.38 9.98 15.95
CA MET A 134 3.10 10.41 17.31
C MET A 134 1.73 11.06 17.42
N ILE A 135 0.99 10.65 18.46
CA ILE A 135 -0.36 11.12 18.74
C ILE A 135 -0.31 12.22 19.80
N TYR A 136 -1.16 13.22 19.65
CA TYR A 136 -1.39 14.32 20.58
C TYR A 136 -2.89 14.42 20.85
N ALA A 137 -3.32 14.20 22.08
CA ALA A 137 -4.74 14.13 22.42
C ALA A 137 -5.10 15.02 23.60
N LEU A 138 -6.29 15.61 23.52
CA LEU A 138 -6.93 16.37 24.58
C LEU A 138 -8.33 15.78 24.84
N ASP A 139 -8.54 15.27 26.05
CA ASP A 139 -9.84 14.78 26.51
C ASP A 139 -10.65 15.92 27.14
N PHE A 140 -11.96 15.91 26.89
CA PHE A 140 -12.98 16.81 27.41
C PHE A 140 -14.00 16.00 28.24
N ASP A 141 -14.21 16.39 29.51
CA ASP A 141 -15.05 15.68 30.48
C ASP A 141 -16.08 16.63 31.16
N VAL A 142 -17.14 16.06 31.78
CA VAL A 142 -18.36 16.72 32.32
C VAL A 142 -18.12 17.97 33.20
N ASN A 143 -16.93 18.11 33.79
CA ASN A 143 -16.57 19.18 34.72
C ASN A 143 -15.48 20.11 34.15
N SER A 144 -15.35 20.20 32.82
CA SER A 144 -14.23 20.86 32.14
C SER A 144 -12.86 20.34 32.60
N ARG A 145 -12.80 19.08 33.07
CA ARG A 145 -11.53 18.43 33.38
C ARG A 145 -10.90 18.05 32.07
N LEU A 146 -9.76 18.68 31.80
CA LEU A 146 -8.99 18.43 30.59
C LEU A 146 -7.85 17.47 30.92
N CYS A 147 -7.58 16.55 30.00
CA CYS A 147 -6.36 15.75 30.06
C CYS A 147 -5.66 15.75 28.70
N TYR A 148 -4.43 16.25 28.71
CA TYR A 148 -3.55 16.21 27.55
C TYR A 148 -2.59 15.04 27.66
N ARG A 149 -2.32 14.36 26.55
CA ARG A 149 -1.30 13.32 26.46
C ARG A 149 -0.76 13.20 25.05
N ASN A 150 0.50 12.79 24.94
CA ASN A 150 1.12 12.45 23.67
C ASN A 150 1.82 11.08 23.74
N ARG A 151 1.71 10.28 22.68
CA ARG A 151 2.28 8.91 22.64
C ARG A 151 2.84 8.59 21.27
N PHE A 152 4.03 8.02 21.23
CA PHE A 152 4.54 7.37 20.03
C PHE A 152 3.74 6.11 19.73
N ILE A 153 3.45 5.92 18.45
CA ILE A 153 2.94 4.68 17.92
C ILE A 153 4.13 3.73 17.76
N ARG A 154 4.16 2.70 18.60
CA ARG A 154 5.28 1.77 18.72
C ARG A 154 5.20 0.70 17.63
N THR A 155 5.33 1.13 16.37
CA THR A 155 5.38 0.25 15.21
C THR A 155 6.58 -0.69 15.26
N LYS A 156 6.64 -1.68 14.35
CA LYS A 156 7.83 -2.53 14.25
C LYS A 156 9.08 -1.71 13.91
N SER A 157 9.00 -0.82 12.92
CA SER A 157 10.11 0.06 12.55
C SER A 157 10.53 0.95 13.71
N TRP A 158 9.58 1.46 14.51
CA TRP A 158 9.89 2.24 15.70
C TRP A 158 10.68 1.43 16.73
N LYS A 159 10.26 0.19 17.02
CA LYS A 159 10.92 -0.70 17.99
C LYS A 159 12.33 -1.08 17.54
N ASP A 160 12.48 -1.53 16.29
CA ASP A 160 13.76 -1.97 15.75
C ASP A 160 14.80 -0.83 15.78
N GLU A 161 14.42 0.39 15.36
CA GLU A 161 15.32 1.56 15.40
C GLU A 161 15.63 2.01 16.83
N SER A 162 14.70 1.84 17.77
CA SER A 162 14.90 2.20 19.18
C SER A 162 15.84 1.21 19.89
N GLU A 163 15.74 -0.08 19.58
CA GLU A 163 16.64 -1.12 20.11
C GLU A 163 18.08 -0.94 19.61
N VAL A 164 18.24 -0.55 18.34
CA VAL A 164 19.56 -0.27 17.74
C VAL A 164 20.11 1.09 18.16
N GLY A 165 19.24 2.04 18.50
CA GLY A 165 19.60 3.42 18.81
C GLY A 165 19.96 4.28 17.59
N ALA A 166 19.68 3.80 16.38
CA ALA A 166 19.99 4.47 15.11
C ALA A 166 18.95 4.16 14.04
N ARG A 167 18.97 4.94 12.94
CA ARG A 167 18.08 4.72 11.80
C ARG A 167 18.41 3.41 11.09
N LEU A 168 17.38 2.64 10.75
CA LEU A 168 17.47 1.43 9.92
C LEU A 168 16.90 1.66 8.53
N PHE A 169 15.93 2.58 8.40
CA PHE A 169 15.29 2.90 7.14
C PHE A 169 15.93 4.12 6.49
N ARG A 170 16.55 3.89 5.34
CA ARG A 170 17.08 4.90 4.43
C ARG A 170 15.93 5.67 3.79
N PRO A 171 16.09 6.99 3.59
CA PRO A 171 15.05 7.77 2.95
C PRO A 171 14.84 7.28 1.52
N LEU A 172 13.57 7.19 1.13
CA LEU A 172 13.15 6.84 -0.22
C LEU A 172 12.52 8.03 -0.93
N MET A 173 11.70 8.82 -0.22
CA MET A 173 11.03 9.98 -0.81
C MET A 173 12.02 11.05 -1.30
N ASN A 174 13.07 11.30 -0.52
CA ASN A 174 14.16 12.25 -0.84
C ASN A 174 15.43 11.56 -1.38
N ALA A 175 15.33 10.30 -1.82
CA ALA A 175 16.45 9.63 -2.47
C ALA A 175 16.66 10.15 -3.90
N GLU A 176 17.91 10.23 -4.33
CA GLU A 176 18.22 10.44 -5.74
C GLU A 176 17.78 9.19 -6.54
N GLY A 177 17.33 9.38 -7.78
CA GLY A 177 16.83 8.28 -8.60
C GLY A 177 17.82 7.13 -8.79
N SER A 178 19.12 7.43 -8.81
CA SER A 178 20.21 6.44 -8.89
C SER A 178 20.41 5.60 -7.63
N THR A 179 20.00 6.11 -6.45
CA THR A 179 20.18 5.44 -5.15
C THR A 179 18.89 4.84 -4.60
N PHE A 180 17.72 5.19 -5.15
CA PHE A 180 16.42 4.69 -4.72
C PHE A 180 16.37 3.16 -4.57
N LEU A 181 16.76 2.40 -5.61
CA LEU A 181 16.72 0.93 -5.58
C LEU A 181 17.62 0.35 -4.49
N LEU A 182 18.83 0.91 -4.37
CA LEU A 182 19.81 0.45 -3.38
C LEU A 182 19.31 0.74 -1.96
N ASN A 183 18.69 1.90 -1.74
CA ASN A 183 18.05 2.25 -0.46
C ASN A 183 16.91 1.29 -0.16
N ALA A 184 16.04 1.02 -1.13
CA ALA A 184 14.90 0.13 -0.96
C ALA A 184 15.36 -1.30 -0.60
N VAL A 185 16.31 -1.86 -1.35
CA VAL A 185 16.88 -3.19 -1.06
C VAL A 185 17.54 -3.22 0.31
N ALA A 186 18.26 -2.17 0.70
CA ALA A 186 18.88 -2.12 2.01
C ALA A 186 17.87 -2.00 3.16
N ASN A 187 16.77 -1.28 2.96
CA ASN A 187 15.65 -1.24 3.90
C ASN A 187 15.05 -2.64 4.07
N LEU A 188 14.88 -3.39 2.97
CA LEU A 188 14.40 -4.77 3.01
C LEU A 188 15.33 -5.69 3.82
N VAL A 189 16.65 -5.53 3.66
CA VAL A 189 17.66 -6.33 4.37
C VAL A 189 17.74 -5.95 5.84
N SER A 190 17.74 -4.66 6.16
CA SER A 190 18.02 -4.14 7.51
C SER A 190 16.76 -4.06 8.38
N GLY A 191 15.66 -3.56 7.81
CA GLY A 191 14.37 -3.34 8.49
C GLY A 191 13.28 -4.33 8.09
N GLY A 192 13.54 -5.23 7.14
CA GLY A 192 12.61 -6.28 6.75
C GLY A 192 11.52 -5.86 5.74
N ALA A 193 11.47 -4.59 5.33
CA ALA A 193 10.51 -4.04 4.37
C ALA A 193 11.15 -2.94 3.51
N PHE A 194 10.63 -2.70 2.30
CA PHE A 194 11.12 -1.63 1.42
C PHE A 194 10.84 -0.23 1.99
N LEU A 195 9.61 -0.03 2.47
CA LEU A 195 9.12 1.23 3.04
C LEU A 195 9.12 1.13 4.57
N LYS A 196 9.33 2.28 5.24
CA LYS A 196 9.18 2.39 6.69
C LYS A 196 7.70 2.35 7.07
N ASP A 197 7.38 1.62 8.13
CA ASP A 197 6.06 1.60 8.77
C ASP A 197 6.06 2.64 9.91
N SER A 198 5.52 3.82 9.62
CA SER A 198 5.47 4.97 10.52
C SER A 198 4.12 5.14 11.22
N ALA A 199 3.01 4.66 10.64
CA ALA A 199 1.66 4.83 11.16
C ALA A 199 1.34 6.28 11.56
N ASN A 200 1.76 7.24 10.73
CA ASN A 200 1.86 8.66 11.12
C ASN A 200 0.83 9.57 10.46
N THR A 201 -0.07 9.03 9.63
CA THR A 201 -0.87 9.83 8.69
C THR A 201 -2.22 10.20 9.29
N ALA A 202 -3.01 9.23 9.74
CA ALA A 202 -4.35 9.48 10.27
C ALA A 202 -4.75 8.56 11.42
N LEU A 203 -5.84 8.93 12.10
CA LEU A 203 -6.51 8.14 13.12
C LEU A 203 -7.96 7.91 12.73
N VAL A 204 -8.50 6.74 13.06
CA VAL A 204 -9.95 6.47 12.97
C VAL A 204 -10.42 5.70 14.20
N HIS A 205 -11.59 6.06 14.72
CA HIS A 205 -12.29 5.28 15.73
C HIS A 205 -13.54 4.67 15.11
N PHE A 206 -13.57 3.35 14.97
CA PHE A 206 -14.69 2.65 14.35
C PHE A 206 -14.91 1.28 15.00
N ALA A 207 -16.17 0.90 15.19
CA ALA A 207 -16.57 -0.36 15.82
C ALA A 207 -15.86 -0.64 17.16
N GLY A 208 -15.62 0.39 17.97
CA GLY A 208 -14.96 0.31 19.27
C GLY A 208 -13.43 0.16 19.22
N ARG A 209 -12.82 0.25 18.03
CA ARG A 209 -11.36 0.19 17.83
C ARG A 209 -10.83 1.56 17.44
N THR A 210 -9.69 1.96 18.00
CA THR A 210 -8.94 3.14 17.53
C THR A 210 -7.74 2.65 16.72
N LEU A 211 -7.63 3.09 15.48
CA LEU A 211 -6.60 2.69 14.53
C LEU A 211 -5.74 3.88 14.13
N ALA A 212 -4.43 3.66 14.04
CA ALA A 212 -3.49 4.55 13.37
C ALA A 212 -3.14 4.03 11.98
N LEU A 213 -3.10 4.93 11.01
CA LEU A 213 -3.13 4.60 9.58
C LEU A 213 -1.95 5.23 8.83
N GLN A 214 -1.52 4.54 7.77
CA GLN A 214 -0.54 4.98 6.77
C GLN A 214 -0.87 4.25 5.46
N ASP A 215 -0.95 4.96 4.34
CA ASP A 215 -1.51 4.45 3.07
C ASP A 215 -0.86 3.16 2.53
N THR A 216 0.40 2.92 2.87
CA THR A 216 1.19 1.81 2.32
C THR A 216 1.33 0.62 3.26
N MET A 217 0.70 0.64 4.44
CA MET A 217 0.81 -0.40 5.47
C MET A 217 -0.57 -0.80 6.04
N PRO A 218 -0.69 -1.98 6.67
CA PRO A 218 -1.84 -2.30 7.51
C PRO A 218 -1.94 -1.36 8.73
N PRO A 219 -3.13 -1.22 9.34
CA PRO A 219 -3.35 -0.29 10.45
C PRO A 219 -2.77 -0.81 11.77
N TRP A 220 -2.51 0.09 12.72
CA TRP A 220 -2.10 -0.23 14.10
C TRP A 220 -3.22 0.08 15.10
N GLU A 221 -3.56 -0.86 15.97
CA GLU A 221 -4.60 -0.66 17.00
C GLU A 221 -4.02 -0.01 18.27
N LEU A 222 -4.79 0.88 18.87
CA LEU A 222 -4.44 1.69 20.03
C LEU A 222 -5.48 1.52 21.15
N ASP A 223 -5.04 1.58 22.41
CA ASP A 223 -5.95 1.76 23.54
C ASP A 223 -6.62 3.14 23.40
N PRO A 224 -7.95 3.25 23.27
CA PRO A 224 -8.63 4.52 23.00
C PRO A 224 -8.49 5.54 24.15
N GLU A 225 -8.24 5.08 25.37
CA GLU A 225 -8.07 5.94 26.54
C GLU A 225 -6.60 6.25 26.77
N ARG A 226 -5.73 5.24 26.79
CA ARG A 226 -4.30 5.42 27.11
C ARG A 226 -3.42 5.81 25.92
N LEU A 227 -3.91 5.59 24.70
CA LEU A 227 -3.17 5.72 23.44
C LEU A 227 -1.92 4.85 23.35
N THR A 228 -1.84 3.80 24.18
CA THR A 228 -0.77 2.80 24.09
C THR A 228 -1.01 1.90 22.89
N THR A 229 0.03 1.63 22.11
CA THR A 229 -0.05 0.72 20.96
C THR A 229 -0.32 -0.71 21.39
N LEU A 230 -1.44 -1.27 20.91
CA LEU A 230 -1.83 -2.66 21.18
C LEU A 230 -1.15 -3.63 20.20
N GLY A 231 -1.01 -3.24 18.93
CA GLY A 231 -0.32 -4.02 17.90
C GLY A 231 -0.81 -3.74 16.49
N ALA A 232 -0.21 -4.40 15.50
CA ALA A 232 -0.71 -4.36 14.13
C ALA A 232 -2.12 -5.01 14.07
N CYS A 233 -3.05 -4.38 13.35
CA CYS A 233 -4.43 -4.81 13.24
C CYS A 233 -4.67 -5.48 11.88
N ASN A 234 -5.08 -6.75 11.92
CA ASN A 234 -5.45 -7.52 10.74
C ASN A 234 -6.91 -8.01 10.77
N PHE A 235 -7.72 -7.45 11.68
CA PHE A 235 -9.14 -7.77 11.86
C PHE A 235 -9.41 -9.27 12.00
N GLU A 236 -8.68 -9.94 12.91
CA GLU A 236 -8.82 -11.39 13.14
C GLU A 236 -8.49 -12.22 11.89
N ASN A 237 -7.38 -11.89 11.23
CA ASN A 237 -6.89 -12.50 9.98
C ASN A 237 -7.80 -12.29 8.76
N GLN A 238 -8.76 -11.37 8.83
CA GLN A 238 -9.61 -11.03 7.68
C GLN A 238 -8.94 -10.04 6.71
N LEU A 239 -7.98 -9.24 7.19
CA LEU A 239 -7.12 -8.41 6.34
C LEU A 239 -5.80 -9.14 6.10
N PRO A 240 -5.49 -9.55 4.86
CA PRO A 240 -4.21 -10.14 4.54
C PRO A 240 -3.08 -9.12 4.83
N PRO A 241 -1.94 -9.54 5.42
CA PRO A 241 -0.87 -8.62 5.83
C PRO A 241 -0.23 -7.80 4.71
N TYR A 242 -0.40 -8.23 3.46
CA TYR A 242 0.14 -7.55 2.28
C TYR A 242 -0.82 -6.50 1.69
N ILE A 243 -2.05 -6.38 2.22
CA ILE A 243 -3.04 -5.39 1.79
C ILE A 243 -2.95 -4.18 2.73
N PRO A 244 -2.51 -3.03 2.22
CA PRO A 244 -2.51 -1.78 2.97
C PRO A 244 -3.93 -1.31 3.31
N PHE A 245 -4.02 -0.36 4.23
CA PHE A 245 -5.26 0.27 4.62
C PHE A 245 -5.08 1.78 4.51
N THR A 246 -5.88 2.44 3.67
CA THR A 246 -5.80 3.90 3.43
C THR A 246 -5.83 4.68 4.74
N ALA A 247 -5.14 5.81 4.76
CA ALA A 247 -5.25 6.80 5.84
C ALA A 247 -6.61 7.52 5.86
N HIS A 248 -7.41 7.40 4.80
CA HIS A 248 -8.66 8.16 4.64
C HIS A 248 -9.92 7.28 4.52
N PRO A 249 -10.16 6.33 5.43
CA PRO A 249 -11.37 5.52 5.37
C PRO A 249 -12.61 6.40 5.58
N LYS A 250 -13.70 6.10 4.87
CA LYS A 250 -14.92 6.92 4.92
C LYS A 250 -16.09 6.07 5.39
N VAL A 251 -16.90 6.58 6.32
CA VAL A 251 -18.14 5.92 6.72
C VAL A 251 -19.15 6.13 5.61
N ALA A 252 -19.60 5.03 5.03
CA ALA A 252 -20.58 5.05 3.97
C ALA A 252 -21.97 5.44 4.51
N PRO A 253 -22.69 6.35 3.84
CA PRO A 253 -24.07 6.62 4.18
C PRO A 253 -24.95 5.39 3.95
N LEU A 254 -26.10 5.37 4.63
CA LEU A 254 -27.10 4.29 4.70
C LEU A 254 -26.64 3.02 5.44
N THR A 255 -25.49 2.44 5.09
CA THR A 255 -25.03 1.19 5.72
C THR A 255 -24.25 1.44 7.00
N GLY A 256 -23.57 2.59 7.11
CA GLY A 256 -22.66 2.89 8.22
C GLY A 256 -21.42 1.98 8.25
N ASP A 257 -21.13 1.26 7.16
CA ASP A 257 -19.89 0.50 7.02
C ASP A 257 -18.73 1.49 6.78
N LEU A 258 -17.55 1.21 7.31
CA LEU A 258 -16.34 1.99 7.05
C LEU A 258 -15.66 1.46 5.77
N VAL A 259 -15.76 2.19 4.68
CA VAL A 259 -15.13 1.83 3.40
C VAL A 259 -13.64 2.21 3.44
N PHE A 260 -12.80 1.36 2.86
CA PHE A 260 -11.38 1.60 2.71
C PHE A 260 -10.86 1.06 1.37
N PHE A 261 -9.75 1.62 0.89
CA PHE A 261 -8.93 0.98 -0.13
C PHE A 261 -7.54 0.65 0.42
N GLY A 262 -6.83 -0.23 -0.26
CA GLY A 262 -5.43 -0.55 0.02
C GLY A 262 -4.57 -0.26 -1.20
N PHE A 263 -3.60 0.65 -1.07
CA PHE A 263 -2.68 1.02 -2.14
C PHE A 263 -1.30 0.42 -1.93
N ASN A 264 -0.88 -0.45 -2.85
CA ASN A 264 0.42 -1.11 -2.81
C ASN A 264 1.35 -0.58 -3.92
N PRO A 265 2.37 0.24 -3.60
CA PRO A 265 3.26 0.81 -4.61
C PRO A 265 4.28 -0.18 -5.18
N VAL A 266 4.44 -1.36 -4.57
CA VAL A 266 5.57 -2.27 -4.84
C VAL A 266 5.18 -3.39 -5.80
N TYR A 267 4.03 -4.05 -5.57
CA TYR A 267 3.59 -5.18 -6.40
C TYR A 267 2.07 -5.19 -6.58
N PRO A 268 1.58 -5.77 -7.68
CA PRO A 268 0.16 -5.89 -7.90
C PRO A 268 -0.50 -6.88 -6.91
N PRO A 269 -1.78 -6.71 -6.56
CA PRO A 269 -2.68 -5.68 -7.09
C PRO A 269 -2.37 -4.33 -6.43
N HIS A 270 -2.11 -3.30 -7.24
CA HIS A 270 -1.72 -1.99 -6.73
C HIS A 270 -2.85 -1.29 -5.97
N CYS A 271 -4.08 -1.80 -6.10
CA CYS A 271 -5.26 -1.33 -5.39
C CYS A 271 -6.16 -2.50 -4.97
N SER A 272 -6.78 -2.40 -3.81
CA SER A 272 -7.87 -3.26 -3.32
C SER A 272 -8.94 -2.39 -2.68
N ILE A 273 -10.21 -2.77 -2.72
CA ILE A 273 -11.31 -2.07 -2.02
C ILE A 273 -11.93 -3.04 -1.03
N GLY A 274 -12.30 -2.56 0.16
CA GLY A 274 -13.07 -3.33 1.14
C GLY A 274 -13.88 -2.43 2.05
N SER A 275 -14.63 -3.02 2.97
CA SER A 275 -15.31 -2.27 4.02
C SER A 275 -15.25 -3.02 5.36
N LEU A 276 -15.37 -2.29 6.47
CA LEU A 276 -15.65 -2.83 7.79
C LEU A 276 -17.10 -2.62 8.14
N ASP A 277 -17.77 -3.66 8.60
CA ASP A 277 -19.11 -3.52 9.16
C ASP A 277 -19.09 -2.84 10.53
N GLN A 278 -20.26 -2.44 11.02
CA GLN A 278 -20.40 -1.79 12.33
C GLN A 278 -19.90 -2.65 13.52
N ASN A 279 -19.62 -3.94 13.31
CA ASN A 279 -19.00 -4.84 14.29
C ASN A 279 -17.48 -4.97 14.12
N GLY A 280 -16.89 -4.30 13.13
CA GLY A 280 -15.46 -4.32 12.82
C GLY A 280 -15.02 -5.54 12.02
N LYS A 281 -15.93 -6.21 11.30
CA LYS A 281 -15.60 -7.33 10.39
C LYS A 281 -15.43 -6.86 8.96
N ILE A 282 -14.48 -7.46 8.24
CA ILE A 282 -14.24 -7.12 6.84
C ILE A 282 -15.31 -7.74 5.94
N LYS A 283 -15.85 -6.92 5.04
CA LYS A 283 -16.75 -7.29 3.95
C LYS A 283 -16.15 -6.89 2.61
N ASP A 284 -16.52 -7.64 1.57
CA ASP A 284 -16.33 -7.28 0.15
C ASP A 284 -14.89 -6.92 -0.26
N LEU A 285 -13.89 -7.46 0.44
CA LEU A 285 -12.48 -7.21 0.15
C LEU A 285 -12.11 -7.76 -1.23
N THR A 286 -12.01 -6.86 -2.19
CA THR A 286 -11.84 -7.14 -3.61
C THR A 286 -10.51 -6.57 -4.10
N PRO A 287 -9.52 -7.43 -4.35
CA PRO A 287 -8.27 -7.00 -4.98
C PRO A 287 -8.51 -6.69 -6.46
N MET A 288 -8.03 -5.54 -6.94
CA MET A 288 -8.44 -5.02 -8.23
C MET A 288 -7.55 -5.49 -9.40
N TRP A 289 -7.27 -6.80 -9.47
CA TRP A 289 -6.44 -7.39 -10.52
C TRP A 289 -7.03 -7.27 -11.94
N SER A 290 -8.36 -7.32 -12.05
CA SER A 290 -9.08 -7.38 -13.33
C SER A 290 -9.52 -6.01 -13.85
N PHE A 291 -9.23 -4.92 -13.12
CA PHE A 291 -9.61 -3.58 -13.52
C PHE A 291 -8.45 -2.87 -14.23
N PRO A 292 -8.72 -2.12 -15.32
CA PRO A 292 -7.69 -1.59 -16.19
C PRO A 292 -7.03 -0.34 -15.61
N PHE A 293 -6.31 -0.45 -14.48
CA PHE A 293 -5.43 0.64 -14.01
C PHE A 293 -4.32 0.91 -15.04
N ALA A 294 -3.99 2.17 -15.32
CA ALA A 294 -2.95 2.53 -16.28
C ALA A 294 -1.52 2.34 -15.72
N GLY A 295 -1.37 1.56 -14.66
CA GLY A 295 -0.13 1.25 -13.95
C GLY A 295 -0.23 1.47 -12.44
N CYS A 296 0.93 1.52 -11.78
CA CYS A 296 1.01 1.92 -10.38
C CYS A 296 0.89 3.45 -10.30
N VAL A 297 -0.13 3.93 -9.60
CA VAL A 297 -0.47 5.34 -9.46
C VAL A 297 -0.60 5.60 -7.98
N PHE A 298 0.00 6.68 -7.49
CA PHE A 298 -0.15 7.06 -6.10
C PHE A 298 -1.61 7.42 -5.81
N MET A 299 -2.19 6.76 -4.80
CA MET A 299 -3.55 6.99 -4.32
C MET A 299 -3.47 7.31 -2.84
N HIS A 300 -4.04 8.44 -2.44
CA HIS A 300 -4.02 8.92 -1.06
C HIS A 300 -5.43 8.90 -0.45
N ASP A 301 -6.37 9.58 -1.10
CA ASP A 301 -7.77 9.68 -0.66
C ASP A 301 -8.73 9.16 -1.75
N PHE A 302 -9.98 8.95 -1.36
CA PHE A 302 -11.05 8.47 -2.21
C PHE A 302 -12.40 9.03 -1.74
N CYS A 303 -13.44 8.75 -2.52
CA CYS A 303 -14.78 9.26 -2.29
C CYS A 303 -15.79 8.12 -2.07
N VAL A 304 -16.83 8.39 -1.28
CA VAL A 304 -18.00 7.51 -1.14
C VAL A 304 -19.26 8.33 -1.34
N THR A 305 -20.31 7.69 -1.82
CA THR A 305 -21.65 8.25 -1.91
C THR A 305 -22.66 7.24 -1.36
N GLU A 306 -23.96 7.53 -1.44
CA GLU A 306 -25.01 6.57 -1.06
C GLU A 306 -24.86 5.23 -1.79
N LYS A 307 -24.55 5.27 -3.09
CA LYS A 307 -24.52 4.09 -3.95
C LYS A 307 -23.13 3.68 -4.41
N TYR A 308 -22.15 4.57 -4.38
CA TYR A 308 -20.86 4.36 -5.05
C TYR A 308 -19.66 4.50 -4.13
N THR A 309 -18.63 3.70 -4.42
CA THR A 309 -17.25 3.95 -4.00
C THR A 309 -16.51 4.51 -5.21
N ILE A 310 -15.78 5.61 -5.04
CA ILE A 310 -15.15 6.32 -6.16
C ILE A 310 -13.64 6.41 -5.88
N LEU A 311 -12.85 5.76 -6.71
CA LEU A 311 -11.39 5.87 -6.68
C LEU A 311 -10.91 6.95 -7.65
N PHE A 312 -9.91 7.72 -7.23
CA PHE A 312 -9.25 8.69 -8.09
C PHE A 312 -7.91 8.14 -8.57
N GLU A 313 -7.81 7.93 -9.88
CA GLU A 313 -6.53 7.62 -10.51
C GLU A 313 -5.91 8.93 -11.02
N GLY A 314 -5.11 9.56 -10.17
CA GLY A 314 -4.41 10.79 -10.49
C GLY A 314 -3.25 10.64 -11.47
N SER A 315 -2.56 11.75 -11.70
CA SER A 315 -1.45 11.87 -12.64
C SER A 315 -0.07 11.72 -11.99
N LEU A 316 -0.03 11.32 -10.72
CA LEU A 316 1.20 10.99 -10.00
C LEU A 316 1.49 9.49 -10.16
N ASP A 317 2.31 9.13 -11.14
CA ASP A 317 2.59 7.73 -11.48
C ASP A 317 3.91 7.22 -10.86
N ILE A 318 3.92 5.92 -10.57
CA ILE A 318 5.08 5.21 -10.02
C ILE A 318 5.62 4.28 -11.09
N LYS A 319 6.79 4.63 -11.63
CA LYS A 319 7.47 3.87 -12.68
C LYS A 319 8.85 3.42 -12.20
N PRO A 320 8.99 2.19 -11.67
CA PRO A 320 10.27 1.68 -11.18
C PRO A 320 11.39 1.79 -12.21
N ILE A 321 11.08 1.64 -13.51
CA ILE A 321 12.07 1.74 -14.58
C ILE A 321 12.84 3.08 -14.61
N ARG A 322 12.26 4.17 -14.09
CA ARG A 322 12.90 5.51 -14.04
C ARG A 322 14.23 5.50 -13.29
N GLN A 323 14.38 4.64 -12.28
CA GLN A 323 15.60 4.57 -11.47
C GLN A 323 16.83 4.12 -12.28
N PHE A 324 16.64 3.28 -13.30
CA PHE A 324 17.72 2.86 -14.20
C PHE A 324 18.21 3.98 -15.11
N PHE A 325 17.46 5.08 -15.21
CA PHE A 325 17.84 6.30 -15.91
C PHE A 325 18.18 7.44 -14.94
N GLY A 326 18.46 7.13 -13.67
CA GLY A 326 18.82 8.10 -12.63
C GLY A 326 17.66 8.99 -12.15
N ARG A 327 16.41 8.62 -12.47
CA ARG A 327 15.21 9.41 -12.15
C ARG A 327 14.41 8.75 -11.02
N HIS A 328 13.81 9.56 -10.15
CA HIS A 328 12.96 9.05 -9.06
C HIS A 328 11.72 8.30 -9.62
N PRO A 329 11.30 7.15 -9.04
CA PRO A 329 10.16 6.38 -9.56
C PRO A 329 8.81 7.10 -9.51
N LEU A 330 8.52 7.81 -8.42
CA LEU A 330 7.32 8.65 -8.24
C LEU A 330 7.54 10.00 -8.92
N GLN A 331 6.70 10.36 -9.91
CA GLN A 331 6.73 11.68 -10.56
C GLN A 331 5.35 12.11 -11.01
N TYR A 332 5.12 13.42 -11.02
CA TYR A 332 3.94 14.00 -11.65
C TYR A 332 4.05 13.94 -13.17
N ASN A 333 3.04 13.42 -13.84
CA ASN A 333 3.05 13.14 -15.27
C ASN A 333 1.99 13.97 -16.00
N ASN A 334 2.42 15.10 -16.56
CA ASN A 334 1.58 16.03 -17.33
C ASN A 334 0.93 15.39 -18.58
N ASP A 335 1.46 14.28 -19.09
CA ASP A 335 0.93 13.59 -20.29
C ASP A 335 -0.17 12.58 -19.94
N LYS A 336 -0.45 12.36 -18.65
CA LYS A 336 -1.43 11.37 -18.20
C LYS A 336 -2.64 12.10 -17.63
N ASN A 337 -3.79 12.02 -18.28
CA ASN A 337 -5.02 12.53 -17.71
C ASN A 337 -5.41 11.75 -16.45
N ALA A 338 -5.96 12.47 -15.47
CA ALA A 338 -6.56 11.85 -14.31
C ALA A 338 -7.93 11.26 -14.67
N ARG A 339 -8.43 10.32 -13.86
CA ARG A 339 -9.75 9.72 -14.07
C ARG A 339 -10.37 9.20 -12.78
N PHE A 340 -11.69 9.15 -12.74
CA PHE A 340 -12.46 8.60 -11.63
C PHE A 340 -12.98 7.21 -11.97
N GLY A 341 -12.70 6.23 -11.12
CA GLY A 341 -13.30 4.90 -11.17
C GLY A 341 -14.49 4.83 -10.22
N VAL A 342 -15.69 4.66 -10.76
CA VAL A 342 -16.95 4.58 -10.02
C VAL A 342 -17.36 3.12 -9.88
N PHE A 343 -17.45 2.64 -8.64
CA PHE A 343 -17.77 1.27 -8.27
C PHE A 343 -19.10 1.24 -7.55
N SER A 344 -20.06 0.46 -8.07
CA SER A 344 -21.32 0.21 -7.37
C SER A 344 -21.06 -0.52 -6.05
N ARG A 345 -21.73 -0.06 -4.99
CA ARG A 345 -21.76 -0.74 -3.69
C ARG A 345 -22.85 -1.82 -3.60
N ASP A 346 -23.73 -1.91 -4.60
CA ASP A 346 -24.63 -3.04 -4.77
C ASP A 346 -23.88 -4.21 -5.44
N SER A 347 -23.70 -5.30 -4.69
CA SER A 347 -23.02 -6.52 -5.12
C SER A 347 -23.68 -7.22 -6.31
N ASN A 348 -24.94 -6.89 -6.64
CA ASN A 348 -25.65 -7.44 -7.79
C ASN A 348 -25.38 -6.66 -9.10
N VAL A 349 -24.63 -5.56 -9.03
CA VAL A 349 -24.31 -4.71 -10.19
C VAL A 349 -22.81 -4.79 -10.49
N PRO A 350 -22.38 -5.74 -11.33
CA PRO A 350 -20.98 -5.88 -11.72
C PRO A 350 -20.65 -4.87 -12.82
N LEU A 351 -20.25 -3.65 -12.47
CA LEU A 351 -19.46 -2.81 -13.38
C LEU A 351 -18.75 -1.69 -12.61
N ALA A 352 -17.43 -1.59 -12.83
CA ALA A 352 -16.71 -0.35 -12.59
C ALA A 352 -16.74 0.47 -13.87
N LYS A 353 -17.04 1.77 -13.77
CA LYS A 353 -16.96 2.72 -14.89
C LYS A 353 -15.84 3.71 -14.63
N TRP A 354 -15.04 3.98 -15.64
CA TRP A 354 -13.97 4.98 -15.57
C TRP A 354 -14.36 6.21 -16.38
N PHE A 355 -14.10 7.38 -15.81
CA PHE A 355 -14.45 8.67 -16.39
C PHE A 355 -13.20 9.55 -16.43
N ASP A 356 -12.73 9.88 -17.62
CA ASP A 356 -11.52 10.66 -17.82
C ASP A 356 -11.77 12.15 -17.55
N CYS A 357 -10.84 12.76 -16.81
CA CYS A 357 -10.79 14.21 -16.64
C CYS A 357 -10.15 14.87 -17.88
N SER A 358 -10.28 16.19 -17.97
CA SER A 358 -9.83 16.94 -19.15
C SER A 358 -8.30 16.96 -19.33
N CYS A 359 -7.55 16.81 -18.23
CA CYS A 359 -6.11 16.98 -18.20
C CYS A 359 -5.45 16.15 -17.08
N ALA A 360 -4.13 16.27 -16.94
CA ALA A 360 -3.40 15.74 -15.80
C ALA A 360 -3.80 16.50 -14.52
N GLN A 361 -4.06 15.76 -13.45
CA GLN A 361 -4.51 16.30 -12.17
C GLN A 361 -3.99 15.48 -11.01
N MET A 362 -3.86 16.12 -9.86
CA MET A 362 -3.59 15.43 -8.60
C MET A 362 -4.41 16.08 -7.48
N VAL A 363 -4.90 15.24 -6.58
CA VAL A 363 -5.71 15.59 -5.41
C VAL A 363 -5.15 14.79 -4.26
N TYR A 364 -4.75 15.46 -3.18
CA TYR A 364 -4.43 14.79 -1.92
C TYR A 364 -5.74 14.53 -1.16
N HIS A 365 -6.51 15.57 -0.83
CA HIS A 365 -7.74 15.43 -0.05
C HIS A 365 -9.00 15.80 -0.83
N PHE A 366 -10.00 14.94 -0.74
CA PHE A 366 -11.36 15.25 -1.16
C PHE A 366 -12.13 15.87 0.00
N ILE A 367 -13.00 16.82 -0.32
CA ILE A 367 -13.91 17.45 0.65
C ILE A 367 -15.10 16.53 0.86
N ASN A 368 -15.81 16.16 -0.22
CA ASN A 368 -16.95 15.27 -0.17
C ASN A 368 -17.42 14.85 -1.58
N SER A 369 -18.36 13.91 -1.65
CA SER A 369 -19.07 13.53 -2.89
C SER A 369 -20.51 13.09 -2.64
N TRP A 370 -21.40 13.29 -3.61
CA TRP A 370 -22.80 12.85 -3.54
C TRP A 370 -23.39 12.68 -4.94
N GLU A 371 -24.52 11.97 -5.03
CA GLU A 371 -25.34 11.90 -6.24
C GLU A 371 -26.37 13.03 -6.29
N GLU A 372 -26.59 13.60 -7.48
CA GLU A 372 -27.74 14.47 -7.73
C GLU A 372 -28.29 14.27 -9.15
N THR A 373 -29.48 14.82 -9.40
CA THR A 373 -30.09 14.80 -10.74
C THR A 373 -29.92 16.17 -11.38
N ASN A 374 -29.33 16.21 -12.58
CA ASN A 374 -29.13 17.46 -13.30
C ASN A 374 -30.44 18.00 -13.89
N ALA A 375 -30.39 19.20 -14.47
CA ALA A 375 -31.56 19.87 -15.06
C ALA A 375 -32.24 19.08 -16.19
N ASN A 376 -31.53 18.12 -16.81
CA ASN A 376 -32.04 17.25 -17.87
C ASN A 376 -32.62 15.92 -17.33
N GLY A 377 -32.69 15.73 -16.01
CA GLY A 377 -33.18 14.50 -15.39
C GLY A 377 -32.17 13.34 -15.41
N GLN A 378 -30.89 13.61 -15.65
CA GLN A 378 -29.82 12.60 -15.67
C GLN A 378 -29.10 12.55 -14.33
N GLU A 379 -28.70 11.36 -13.90
CA GLU A 379 -27.93 11.14 -12.68
C GLU A 379 -26.47 11.60 -12.87
N GLU A 380 -26.01 12.46 -11.96
CA GLU A 380 -24.65 12.95 -11.88
C GLU A 380 -24.06 12.65 -10.49
N ILE A 381 -22.75 12.42 -10.44
CA ILE A 381 -21.98 12.42 -9.20
C ILE A 381 -21.23 13.74 -9.12
N VAL A 382 -21.44 14.47 -8.02
CA VAL A 382 -20.65 15.67 -7.69
C VAL A 382 -19.56 15.27 -6.72
N ILE A 383 -18.34 15.73 -7.00
CA ILE A 383 -17.17 15.53 -6.16
C ILE A 383 -16.56 16.91 -5.91
N THR A 384 -16.19 17.19 -4.67
CA THR A 384 -15.45 18.39 -4.30
C THR A 384 -14.16 17.99 -3.61
N GLY A 385 -13.08 18.73 -3.83
CA GLY A 385 -11.75 18.42 -3.30
C GLY A 385 -10.75 19.53 -3.54
N VAL A 386 -9.54 19.37 -3.03
CA VAL A 386 -8.44 20.31 -3.24
C VAL A 386 -7.53 19.79 -4.35
N ARG A 387 -7.65 20.39 -5.54
CA ARG A 387 -6.83 20.04 -6.70
C ARG A 387 -5.50 20.77 -6.64
N GLU A 388 -4.40 20.04 -6.70
CA GLU A 388 -3.03 20.54 -6.48
C GLU A 388 -2.03 20.24 -7.59
N ASP A 389 -2.36 19.37 -8.56
CA ASP A 389 -1.61 19.19 -9.81
C ASP A 389 -0.08 19.00 -9.63
N GLY A 390 0.33 18.25 -8.60
CA GLY A 390 1.73 17.94 -8.31
C GLY A 390 2.48 19.01 -7.50
N PHE A 391 1.79 20.02 -6.98
CA PHE A 391 2.31 21.03 -6.07
C PHE A 391 3.14 20.44 -4.93
N PHE A 392 2.55 19.59 -4.09
CA PHE A 392 3.23 19.02 -2.92
C PHE A 392 4.38 18.09 -3.32
N HIS A 393 4.25 17.37 -4.45
CA HIS A 393 5.35 16.54 -4.95
C HIS A 393 6.60 17.37 -5.30
N ASN A 394 6.43 18.61 -5.78
CA ASN A 394 7.54 19.49 -6.15
C ASN A 394 7.98 20.41 -5.00
N ALA A 395 7.03 20.91 -4.21
CA ALA A 395 7.26 21.76 -3.03
C ALA A 395 7.92 21.01 -1.86
N LEU A 396 7.96 19.68 -1.90
CA LEU A 396 8.57 18.84 -0.86
C LEU A 396 9.78 18.03 -1.37
N LYS A 397 10.44 18.48 -2.44
CA LYS A 397 11.67 17.83 -2.93
C LYS A 397 12.89 18.21 -2.11
N ALA A 398 13.87 17.31 -2.07
CA ALA A 398 15.13 17.51 -1.37
C ALA A 398 15.93 18.76 -1.79
N ARG A 399 15.80 19.20 -3.04
CA ARG A 399 16.56 20.32 -3.65
C ARG A 399 15.68 21.14 -4.59
N ASP A 400 16.11 22.38 -4.82
CA ASP A 400 15.54 23.36 -5.75
C ASP A 400 14.06 23.68 -5.47
N THR A 401 13.62 23.48 -4.22
CA THR A 401 12.21 23.58 -3.86
C THR A 401 11.76 25.03 -3.73
N ARG A 402 12.59 25.90 -3.11
CA ARG A 402 12.28 27.33 -2.96
C ARG A 402 12.15 28.05 -4.30
N ASP A 403 13.08 27.77 -5.22
CA ASP A 403 13.07 28.33 -6.59
C ASP A 403 11.87 27.82 -7.41
N TRP A 404 11.47 26.57 -7.20
CA TRP A 404 10.28 26.02 -7.82
C TRP A 404 9.01 26.70 -7.28
N ILE A 405 8.86 26.77 -5.95
CA ILE A 405 7.71 27.39 -5.27
C ILE A 405 7.57 28.86 -5.68
N THR A 406 8.67 29.62 -5.72
CA THR A 406 8.67 31.02 -6.13
C THR A 406 8.05 31.20 -7.52
N ARG A 407 8.51 30.43 -8.51
CA ARG A 407 7.99 30.49 -9.88
C ARG A 407 6.53 30.06 -9.95
N THR A 408 6.16 28.99 -9.25
CA THR A 408 4.78 28.48 -9.22
C THR A 408 3.80 29.51 -8.65
N LEU A 409 4.20 30.23 -7.60
CA LEU A 409 3.40 31.32 -7.01
C LEU A 409 3.29 32.54 -7.95
N GLU A 410 4.38 32.90 -8.66
CA GLU A 410 4.38 34.02 -9.62
C GLU A 410 3.52 33.73 -10.86
N GLU A 411 3.53 32.49 -11.34
CA GLU A 411 2.78 32.06 -12.52
C GLU A 411 1.30 31.73 -12.22
N ASP A 412 0.92 31.58 -10.94
CA ASP A 412 -0.42 31.18 -10.47
C ASP A 412 -0.90 29.82 -11.06
N LEU A 413 0.05 28.89 -11.27
CA LEU A 413 -0.23 27.57 -11.86
C LEU A 413 -0.13 26.46 -10.81
N ASN A 414 -0.97 25.43 -10.93
CA ASN A 414 -0.92 24.22 -10.08
C ASN A 414 -0.94 24.53 -8.57
N LEU A 415 -1.73 25.51 -8.14
CA LEU A 415 -1.88 25.83 -6.71
C LEU A 415 -3.05 25.06 -6.11
N PRO A 416 -2.90 24.52 -4.88
CA PRO A 416 -3.94 23.74 -4.23
C PRO A 416 -5.16 24.60 -3.94
N ARG A 417 -6.26 24.33 -4.65
CA ARG A 417 -7.50 25.12 -4.61
C ARG A 417 -8.73 24.21 -4.60
N VAL A 418 -9.80 24.71 -4.00
CA VAL A 418 -11.10 24.01 -3.98
C VAL A 418 -11.65 23.89 -5.41
N HIS A 419 -11.95 22.67 -5.80
CA HIS A 419 -12.35 22.27 -7.13
C HIS A 419 -13.56 21.32 -7.08
N GLU A 420 -14.45 21.45 -8.07
CA GLU A 420 -15.65 20.63 -8.25
C GLU A 420 -15.53 19.82 -9.54
N TRP A 421 -15.83 18.53 -9.48
CA TRP A 421 -16.06 17.65 -10.63
C TRP A 421 -17.51 17.18 -10.64
N ARG A 422 -18.09 17.10 -11.83
CA ARG A 422 -19.45 16.60 -12.08
C ARG A 422 -19.37 15.53 -13.14
N ILE A 423 -19.60 14.28 -12.72
CA ILE A 423 -19.53 13.09 -13.57
C ILE A 423 -20.94 12.72 -14.00
N ASN A 424 -21.24 12.79 -15.30
CA ASN A 424 -22.51 12.36 -15.83
C ASN A 424 -22.47 10.86 -16.16
N LEU A 425 -23.26 10.07 -15.44
CA LEU A 425 -23.24 8.60 -15.54
C LEU A 425 -23.90 8.06 -16.83
N VAL A 426 -24.60 8.92 -17.56
CA VAL A 426 -25.33 8.58 -18.79
C VAL A 426 -24.44 8.79 -20.02
N ASP A 427 -23.83 9.97 -20.18
CA ASP A 427 -23.02 10.29 -21.35
C ASP A 427 -21.50 10.09 -21.15
N GLY A 428 -21.05 9.88 -19.91
CA GLY A 428 -19.64 9.64 -19.60
C GLY A 428 -18.79 10.90 -19.44
N SER A 429 -19.38 12.09 -19.54
CA SER A 429 -18.63 13.35 -19.45
C SER A 429 -18.28 13.74 -18.01
N VAL A 430 -17.10 14.36 -17.84
CA VAL A 430 -16.67 15.01 -16.60
C VAL A 430 -16.56 16.50 -16.84
N LYS A 431 -17.40 17.28 -16.16
CA LYS A 431 -17.30 18.75 -16.12
C LYS A 431 -16.61 19.16 -14.84
N GLU A 432 -15.82 20.23 -14.90
CA GLU A 432 -15.03 20.62 -13.74
C GLU A 432 -14.77 22.13 -13.67
N ARG A 433 -14.59 22.65 -12.45
CA ARG A 433 -14.31 24.07 -12.20
C ARG A 433 -13.67 24.30 -10.83
N TYR A 434 -12.82 25.33 -10.75
CA TYR A 434 -12.39 25.90 -9.46
C TYR A 434 -13.55 26.69 -8.83
N LEU A 435 -13.78 26.49 -7.54
CA LEU A 435 -14.82 27.18 -6.77
C LEU A 435 -14.27 28.43 -6.06
N TYR A 436 -13.04 28.35 -5.55
CA TYR A 436 -12.41 29.41 -4.78
C TYR A 436 -10.96 29.64 -5.23
N LYS A 437 -10.45 30.85 -4.99
CA LYS A 437 -9.07 31.24 -5.32
C LYS A 437 -8.08 30.99 -4.18
N ASP A 438 -8.60 30.79 -2.97
CA ASP A 438 -7.81 30.56 -1.76
C ASP A 438 -6.90 29.35 -1.92
N ILE A 439 -5.63 29.53 -1.56
CA ILE A 439 -4.63 28.45 -1.57
C ILE A 439 -4.76 27.73 -0.23
N VAL A 440 -5.39 26.56 -0.25
CA VAL A 440 -5.83 25.86 0.95
C VAL A 440 -5.50 24.37 0.88
N GLU A 441 -5.51 23.72 2.04
CA GLU A 441 -5.50 22.26 2.13
C GLU A 441 -6.14 21.77 3.44
N VAL A 442 -6.05 20.47 3.71
CA VAL A 442 -6.57 19.76 4.87
C VAL A 442 -8.06 20.07 5.11
N PRO A 443 -8.91 19.86 4.08
CA PRO A 443 -10.32 20.17 4.16
C PRO A 443 -11.04 19.23 5.13
N ARG A 444 -12.03 19.77 5.83
CA ARG A 444 -12.94 19.03 6.71
C ARG A 444 -14.37 19.52 6.55
N ILE A 445 -15.31 18.59 6.75
CA ILE A 445 -16.75 18.83 6.79
C ILE A 445 -17.30 18.36 8.14
N ASN A 446 -18.60 18.58 8.38
CA ASN A 446 -19.29 17.79 9.38
C ASN A 446 -19.37 16.32 8.89
N ASP A 447 -18.72 15.41 9.61
CA ASP A 447 -18.57 14.00 9.19
C ASP A 447 -19.94 13.29 9.02
N GLU A 448 -21.03 13.79 9.61
CA GLU A 448 -22.42 13.30 9.37
C GLU A 448 -22.88 13.45 7.92
N PHE A 449 -22.23 14.34 7.15
CA PHE A 449 -22.54 14.61 5.75
C PHE A 449 -21.60 13.88 4.77
N THR A 450 -20.73 13.00 5.27
CA THR A 450 -19.87 12.18 4.41
C THR A 450 -20.70 11.37 3.42
N GLY A 451 -20.46 11.54 2.13
CA GLY A 451 -21.13 10.83 1.06
C GLY A 451 -22.54 11.30 0.71
N VAL A 452 -22.99 12.41 1.32
CA VAL A 452 -24.24 13.10 1.00
C VAL A 452 -23.96 14.59 0.80
N LYS A 453 -24.89 15.31 0.17
CA LYS A 453 -24.67 16.73 -0.16
C LYS A 453 -24.43 17.58 1.09
N ASN A 454 -23.33 18.34 1.08
CA ASN A 454 -22.97 19.30 2.12
C ASN A 454 -22.87 20.72 1.54
N ARG A 455 -23.12 21.74 2.36
CA ARG A 455 -23.03 23.16 2.02
C ARG A 455 -21.72 23.77 2.51
N TYR A 456 -21.22 23.36 3.67
CA TYR A 456 -20.09 23.97 4.34
C TYR A 456 -18.86 23.07 4.33
N ALA A 457 -17.69 23.69 4.14
CA ALA A 457 -16.39 23.04 4.29
C ALA A 457 -15.41 24.00 4.98
N TYR A 458 -14.44 23.44 5.68
CA TYR A 458 -13.40 24.16 6.41
C TYR A 458 -12.05 23.70 5.90
N ALA A 459 -11.08 24.59 5.69
CA ALA A 459 -9.74 24.22 5.26
C ALA A 459 -8.69 25.15 5.85
N GLY A 460 -7.46 24.68 5.99
CA GLY A 460 -6.32 25.52 6.36
C GLY A 460 -5.85 26.35 5.16
N ARG A 461 -5.56 27.64 5.36
CA ARG A 461 -4.91 28.50 4.36
C ARG A 461 -3.40 28.33 4.41
N ILE A 462 -2.78 28.00 3.28
CA ILE A 462 -1.32 27.82 3.21
C ILE A 462 -0.63 29.19 3.29
N LYS A 463 0.34 29.32 4.21
CA LYS A 463 1.19 30.51 4.32
C LYS A 463 2.28 30.48 3.24
N THR A 464 1.96 31.02 2.07
CA THR A 464 2.81 30.92 0.88
C THR A 464 4.16 31.60 1.03
N GLU A 465 4.28 32.66 1.84
CA GLU A 465 5.56 33.34 2.06
C GLU A 465 6.56 32.44 2.80
N ILE A 466 6.12 31.74 3.84
CA ILE A 466 6.98 30.80 4.60
C ILE A 466 7.30 29.57 3.75
N LEU A 467 6.32 29.09 2.97
CA LEU A 467 6.57 27.99 2.05
C LEU A 467 7.64 28.36 1.01
N ARG A 468 7.60 29.59 0.48
CA ARG A 468 8.60 30.10 -0.48
C ARG A 468 9.97 30.29 0.17
N ASP A 469 10.01 30.95 1.33
CA ASP A 469 11.27 31.44 1.92
C ASP A 469 11.98 30.34 2.73
N ASP A 470 11.22 29.49 3.43
CA ASP A 470 11.77 28.47 4.34
C ASP A 470 11.55 27.03 3.87
N ALA A 471 10.78 26.82 2.79
CA ALA A 471 10.33 25.49 2.34
C ALA A 471 9.51 24.72 3.39
N GLN A 472 8.91 25.44 4.34
CA GLN A 472 8.07 24.85 5.38
C GLN A 472 6.58 24.99 5.02
N LEU A 473 5.87 23.86 5.01
CA LEU A 473 4.41 23.88 4.87
C LEU A 473 3.78 24.28 6.20
N LYS A 474 3.21 25.48 6.26
CA LYS A 474 2.47 26.00 7.42
C LYS A 474 1.15 26.62 6.97
N PHE A 475 0.22 26.70 7.92
CA PHE A 475 -1.11 27.24 7.69
C PHE A 475 -1.41 28.34 8.71
N ASP A 476 -1.80 29.52 8.23
CA ASP A 476 -1.94 30.73 9.07
C ASP A 476 -3.40 31.09 9.40
N ALA A 477 -4.36 30.37 8.81
CA ALA A 477 -5.78 30.63 9.00
C ALA A 477 -6.63 29.38 8.74
N VAL A 478 -7.84 29.38 9.29
CA VAL A 478 -8.94 28.50 8.89
C VAL A 478 -9.88 29.28 7.99
N VAL A 479 -10.27 28.70 6.86
CA VAL A 479 -11.24 29.25 5.91
C VAL A 479 -12.50 28.40 5.93
N LYS A 480 -13.66 29.01 6.16
CA LYS A 480 -14.98 28.40 5.99
C LYS A 480 -15.52 28.78 4.63
N PHE A 481 -15.95 27.80 3.84
CA PHE A 481 -16.59 27.98 2.54
C PHE A 481 -18.09 27.68 2.64
N ASP A 482 -18.91 28.47 1.95
CA ASP A 482 -20.34 28.22 1.75
C ASP A 482 -20.60 27.93 0.26
N PHE A 483 -20.76 26.66 -0.10
CA PHE A 483 -20.93 26.23 -1.50
C PHE A 483 -22.25 26.67 -2.14
N GLU A 484 -23.24 27.11 -1.36
CA GLU A 484 -24.50 27.61 -1.91
C GLU A 484 -24.41 29.10 -2.27
N THR A 485 -23.83 29.92 -1.40
CA THR A 485 -23.74 31.38 -1.61
C THR A 485 -22.46 31.78 -2.37
N GLY A 486 -21.41 30.97 -2.28
CA GLY A 486 -20.05 31.32 -2.74
C GLY A 486 -19.29 32.23 -1.78
N ASP A 487 -19.85 32.51 -0.60
CA ASP A 487 -19.20 33.32 0.43
C ASP A 487 -18.16 32.51 1.21
N LYS A 488 -17.28 33.23 1.91
CA LYS A 488 -16.29 32.64 2.82
C LYS A 488 -16.11 33.47 4.08
N GLN A 489 -15.73 32.79 5.17
CA GLN A 489 -15.22 33.42 6.38
C GLN A 489 -13.77 32.97 6.59
N VAL A 490 -12.98 33.82 7.24
CA VAL A 490 -11.57 33.52 7.55
C VAL A 490 -11.30 33.85 9.01
N TYR A 491 -10.66 32.91 9.71
CA TYR A 491 -10.07 33.15 11.02
C TYR A 491 -8.55 33.03 10.91
N GLU A 492 -7.84 34.14 11.05
CA GLU A 492 -6.39 34.17 11.07
C GLU A 492 -5.88 33.84 12.48
N HIS A 493 -4.89 32.96 12.59
CA HIS A 493 -4.31 32.56 13.87
C HIS A 493 -3.56 33.70 14.56
N GLY A 494 -3.16 34.71 13.79
CA GLY A 494 -2.33 35.84 14.22
C GLY A 494 -0.88 35.71 13.72
N PRO A 495 -0.10 36.80 13.77
CA PRO A 495 1.28 36.81 13.28
C PRO A 495 2.15 35.77 13.99
N GLY A 496 2.92 34.98 13.23
CA GLY A 496 3.83 33.97 13.79
C GLY A 496 3.14 32.73 14.41
N ARG A 497 1.84 32.54 14.14
CA ARG A 497 1.04 31.46 14.72
C ARG A 497 0.47 30.58 13.62
N PHE A 498 0.56 29.26 13.77
CA PHE A 498 0.19 28.32 12.72
C PHE A 498 -0.54 27.10 13.27
N GLY A 499 -1.54 26.60 12.55
CA GLY A 499 -2.33 25.43 12.92
C GLY A 499 -2.72 24.62 11.69
N MET A 500 -2.59 23.29 11.76
CA MET A 500 -2.79 22.37 10.62
C MET A 500 -4.29 22.02 10.45
N GLU A 501 -4.66 20.74 10.44
CA GLU A 501 -6.03 20.29 10.25
C GLU A 501 -6.94 20.64 11.44
N SER A 502 -8.15 21.14 11.14
CA SER A 502 -9.22 21.39 12.10
C SER A 502 -10.31 20.31 12.05
N GLN A 503 -10.73 19.79 13.19
CA GLN A 503 -11.80 18.79 13.27
C GLN A 503 -13.14 19.45 13.61
N PHE A 504 -14.20 19.12 12.85
CA PHE A 504 -15.57 19.48 13.20
C PHE A 504 -16.07 18.62 14.37
N VAL A 505 -16.73 19.25 15.33
CA VAL A 505 -17.32 18.61 16.51
C VAL A 505 -18.78 19.07 16.64
N PRO A 506 -19.77 18.18 16.49
CA PRO A 506 -21.18 18.57 16.57
C PRO A 506 -21.53 19.08 17.97
N ARG A 507 -22.47 20.03 18.06
CA ARG A 507 -22.96 20.55 19.34
C ARG A 507 -23.65 19.45 20.16
N ALA A 508 -23.45 19.44 21.47
CA ALA A 508 -24.05 18.47 22.38
C ALA A 508 -25.53 18.80 22.67
N THR A 509 -26.43 18.62 21.69
CA THR A 509 -27.87 18.84 21.88
C THR A 509 -28.73 17.70 21.33
N LYS A 510 -29.98 17.61 21.82
CA LYS A 510 -30.98 16.63 21.32
C LYS A 510 -31.68 17.06 20.02
N LEU A 511 -31.54 18.31 19.61
CA LEU A 511 -32.19 18.85 18.42
C LEU A 511 -31.18 18.87 17.27
N LYS A 512 -31.60 18.45 16.08
CA LYS A 512 -30.76 18.61 14.88
C LYS A 512 -30.68 20.10 14.53
N GLY A 513 -29.48 20.66 14.62
CA GLY A 513 -29.15 22.02 14.16
C GLY A 513 -28.95 22.10 12.64
N SER A 514 -28.41 23.23 12.17
CA SER A 514 -27.90 23.34 10.80
C SER A 514 -26.65 22.46 10.61
N GLU A 515 -26.26 22.22 9.37
CA GLU A 515 -25.07 21.41 9.02
C GLU A 515 -23.80 21.84 9.78
N ASP A 516 -23.60 23.14 9.94
CA ASP A 516 -22.48 23.77 10.62
C ASP A 516 -22.72 24.06 12.11
N ASP A 517 -23.80 23.53 12.70
CA ASP A 517 -24.11 23.74 14.11
C ASP A 517 -23.19 22.90 15.02
N GLY A 518 -22.05 23.49 15.35
CA GLY A 518 -21.05 22.85 16.19
C GLY A 518 -19.81 23.72 16.36
N TRP A 519 -18.68 23.03 16.48
CA TRP A 519 -17.39 23.61 16.82
C TRP A 519 -16.31 23.14 15.85
N LEU A 520 -15.28 23.95 15.68
CA LEU A 520 -14.01 23.49 15.11
C LEU A 520 -12.97 23.45 16.21
N VAL A 521 -12.19 22.36 16.24
CA VAL A 521 -11.12 22.15 17.20
C VAL A 521 -9.82 21.90 16.46
N LEU A 522 -8.75 22.58 16.85
CA LEU A 522 -7.43 22.42 16.26
C LEU A 522 -6.33 22.84 17.23
N TYR A 523 -5.11 22.38 16.96
CA TYR A 523 -3.92 22.88 17.63
C TYR A 523 -3.30 24.05 16.85
N VAL A 524 -2.94 25.11 17.56
CA VAL A 524 -2.20 26.27 17.04
C VAL A 524 -0.91 26.42 17.83
N HIS A 525 0.21 26.49 17.11
CA HIS A 525 1.53 26.70 17.66
C HIS A 525 1.94 28.17 17.53
N ASP A 526 2.49 28.74 18.59
CA ASP A 526 3.01 30.12 18.60
C ASP A 526 4.54 30.12 18.49
N GLU A 527 5.05 30.61 17.36
CA GLU A 527 6.49 30.68 17.07
C GLU A 527 7.12 32.03 17.46
N ASN A 528 6.36 32.97 18.05
CA ASN A 528 6.90 34.27 18.42
C ASN A 528 7.85 34.18 19.62
N THR A 529 9.07 34.70 19.44
CA THR A 529 10.19 34.61 20.38
C THR A 529 10.07 35.55 21.60
N GLU A 530 9.25 36.60 21.53
CA GLU A 530 9.07 37.58 22.61
C GLU A 530 8.29 37.03 23.82
N THR A 531 7.52 35.96 23.62
CA THR A 531 6.83 35.20 24.67
C THR A 531 7.76 34.15 25.32
N LEU A 532 8.84 34.65 25.93
CA LEU A 532 9.63 34.02 27.02
C LEU A 532 9.86 32.49 26.93
N GLY A 533 10.96 32.06 26.30
CA GLY A 533 11.67 30.79 26.61
C GLY A 533 10.89 29.47 26.51
N ARG A 534 9.61 29.49 26.16
CA ARG A 534 8.71 28.35 26.00
C ARG A 534 7.71 28.69 24.92
N SER A 535 8.05 28.47 23.65
CA SER A 535 7.06 28.41 22.58
C SER A 535 6.06 27.29 22.92
N ARG A 536 4.76 27.62 22.98
CA ARG A 536 3.69 26.71 23.43
C ARG A 536 2.66 26.53 22.34
N SER A 537 2.04 25.34 22.32
CA SER A 537 0.85 25.11 21.51
C SER A 537 -0.39 25.30 22.36
N GLU A 538 -1.49 25.65 21.69
CA GLU A 538 -2.80 25.71 22.30
C GLU A 538 -3.80 24.90 21.49
N CYS A 539 -4.77 24.29 22.16
CA CYS A 539 -5.98 23.80 21.51
C CYS A 539 -7.00 24.92 21.50
N ILE A 540 -7.49 25.30 20.33
CA ILE A 540 -8.52 26.35 20.20
C ILE A 540 -9.86 25.74 19.80
N ILE A 541 -10.93 26.35 20.27
CA ILE A 541 -12.32 26.00 19.94
C ILE A 541 -12.94 27.22 19.24
N LEU A 542 -13.37 27.05 18.00
CA LEU A 542 -14.08 28.06 17.21
C LEU A 542 -15.57 27.68 17.10
N ASN A 543 -16.46 28.67 17.09
CA ASN A 543 -17.85 28.44 16.68
C ASN A 543 -17.88 28.21 15.16
N ALA A 544 -18.32 27.04 14.72
CA ALA A 544 -18.29 26.68 13.30
C ALA A 544 -19.24 27.56 12.45
N GLN A 545 -20.29 28.15 13.04
CA GLN A 545 -21.21 29.04 12.33
C GLN A 545 -20.60 30.42 12.03
N ASP A 546 -19.75 30.92 12.93
CA ASP A 546 -19.06 32.21 12.80
C ASP A 546 -17.62 32.09 13.30
N ILE A 547 -16.74 31.64 12.40
CA ILE A 547 -15.32 31.51 12.74
C ILE A 547 -14.63 32.88 12.82
N SER A 548 -15.20 33.91 12.19
CA SER A 548 -14.61 35.25 12.14
C SER A 548 -14.58 35.95 13.50
N SER A 549 -15.49 35.57 14.41
CA SER A 549 -15.49 35.99 15.81
C SER A 549 -14.31 35.47 16.63
N GLY A 550 -13.53 34.51 16.10
CA GLY A 550 -12.39 33.93 16.77
C GLY A 550 -12.74 32.88 17.84
N PRO A 551 -11.76 32.43 18.62
CA PRO A 551 -11.92 31.28 19.50
C PRO A 551 -12.72 31.64 20.74
N VAL A 552 -13.72 30.81 21.04
CA VAL A 552 -14.51 30.89 22.28
C VAL A 552 -13.72 30.37 23.48
N SER A 553 -12.74 29.49 23.23
CA SER A 553 -11.83 28.95 24.25
C SER A 553 -10.45 28.67 23.63
N ARG A 554 -9.40 28.96 24.40
CA ARG A 554 -8.01 28.61 24.09
C ARG A 554 -7.42 27.86 25.28
N ILE A 555 -6.90 26.67 25.03
CA ILE A 555 -6.36 25.77 26.06
C ILE A 555 -4.86 25.67 25.81
N ILE A 556 -4.07 26.37 26.63
CA ILE A 556 -2.61 26.34 26.57
C ILE A 556 -2.13 24.97 27.02
N LEU A 557 -1.35 24.32 26.16
CA LEU A 557 -0.76 23.00 26.40
C LEU A 557 0.57 23.11 27.16
N PRO A 558 0.97 22.05 27.86
CA PRO A 558 2.23 22.03 28.60
C PRO A 558 3.47 22.01 27.69
N ASP A 559 3.33 21.57 26.44
CA ASP A 559 4.43 21.52 25.46
C ASP A 559 3.90 21.81 24.05
N ARG A 560 4.81 21.88 23.07
CA ARG A 560 4.49 22.04 21.66
C ARG A 560 3.83 20.79 21.06
N VAL A 561 2.99 21.01 20.06
CA VAL A 561 2.46 19.99 19.17
C VAL A 561 3.09 20.23 17.80
N PRO A 562 4.03 19.38 17.35
CA PRO A 562 4.60 19.43 16.02
C PRO A 562 3.55 19.43 14.92
N TYR A 563 3.85 20.08 13.79
CA TYR A 563 2.99 20.05 12.61
C TYR A 563 2.93 18.62 12.06
N GLY A 564 1.73 18.04 12.13
CA GLY A 564 1.44 16.66 11.78
C GLY A 564 0.58 16.53 10.52
N ALA A 565 -0.30 15.53 10.49
CA ALA A 565 -1.18 15.24 9.37
C ALA A 565 -2.65 15.42 9.80
N HIS A 566 -3.36 14.34 10.12
CA HIS A 566 -4.81 14.37 10.35
C HIS A 566 -5.23 14.28 11.81
N ALA A 567 -6.44 14.78 12.07
CA ALA A 567 -7.13 14.84 13.33
C ALA A 567 -8.41 14.00 13.33
N MET A 568 -8.86 13.64 14.52
CA MET A 568 -10.06 12.86 14.79
C MET A 568 -10.76 13.43 16.03
N TRP A 569 -12.09 13.49 15.98
CA TRP A 569 -12.92 13.59 17.18
C TRP A 569 -13.47 12.21 17.54
N ARG A 570 -13.26 11.80 18.80
CA ARG A 570 -13.85 10.58 19.37
C ARG A 570 -14.83 10.97 20.49
N PRO A 571 -16.14 10.82 20.29
CA PRO A 571 -17.12 11.01 21.37
C PRO A 571 -16.87 10.06 22.55
N LYS A 572 -17.20 10.48 23.76
CA LYS A 572 -17.01 9.65 24.96
C LYS A 572 -18.00 8.47 24.98
N LEU A 573 -17.48 7.29 25.34
CA LEU A 573 -18.13 5.99 25.17
C LEU A 573 -19.34 5.70 26.10
N SER A 574 -19.77 6.65 26.93
CA SER A 574 -20.97 6.49 27.76
C SER A 574 -22.28 6.48 26.96
N ASP A 575 -22.25 6.99 25.72
CA ASP A 575 -23.44 7.14 24.87
C ASP A 575 -23.66 6.00 23.87
N PHE A 576 -22.69 5.10 23.70
CA PHE A 576 -22.80 3.95 22.79
C PHE A 576 -22.27 2.68 23.47
N GLY A 577 -23.12 1.66 23.58
CA GLY A 577 -22.81 0.41 24.27
C GLY A 577 -21.59 -0.32 23.68
N VAL A 578 -20.41 -0.05 24.20
CA VAL A 578 -19.17 -0.68 23.74
C VAL A 578 -18.95 -2.01 24.45
N ARG A 579 -18.88 -3.08 23.66
CA ARG A 579 -18.36 -4.37 24.10
C ARG A 579 -16.83 -4.32 24.06
N LYS A 580 -16.18 -4.66 25.18
CA LYS A 580 -14.74 -4.90 25.23
C LYS A 580 -14.39 -6.12 24.37
N PHE A 581 -13.72 -5.91 23.24
CA PHE A 581 -13.09 -7.00 22.51
C PHE A 581 -11.89 -7.51 23.33
N LYS A 582 -11.80 -8.84 23.53
CA LYS A 582 -10.60 -9.43 24.13
C LYS A 582 -9.48 -9.36 23.10
N VAL A 583 -8.55 -8.44 23.30
CA VAL A 583 -7.24 -8.48 22.65
C VAL A 583 -6.54 -9.75 23.12
N LYS A 584 -6.60 -10.81 22.31
CA LYS A 584 -5.70 -11.94 22.49
C LYS A 584 -4.35 -11.50 21.93
N GLY A 585 -3.39 -11.25 22.82
CA GLY A 585 -1.99 -11.18 22.44
C GLY A 585 -1.62 -12.44 21.66
N TRP A 586 -1.22 -12.26 20.41
CA TRP A 586 -0.80 -13.36 19.55
C TRP A 586 0.72 -13.46 19.57
N ASN A 587 1.20 -14.65 19.95
CA ASN A 587 2.50 -15.13 19.54
C ASN A 587 2.38 -15.58 18.08
N TYR A 588 3.31 -15.10 17.26
CA TYR A 588 3.50 -15.55 15.89
C TYR A 588 3.75 -17.09 15.89
N TYR A 589 3.39 -17.76 14.80
CA TYR A 589 3.58 -19.20 14.50
C TYR A 589 2.49 -20.17 14.98
N ASN A 590 1.56 -20.51 14.07
CA ASN A 590 1.12 -21.91 13.86
C ASN A 590 0.27 -22.19 12.59
N ASP A 591 0.01 -21.22 11.72
CA ASP A 591 -0.52 -21.50 10.38
C ASP A 591 0.59 -21.49 9.33
N VAL A 592 0.43 -22.26 8.24
CA VAL A 592 1.43 -22.44 7.16
C VAL A 592 1.68 -21.09 6.47
N GLN A 593 2.65 -20.34 7.00
CA GLN A 593 3.08 -19.06 6.45
C GLN A 593 4.27 -19.28 5.50
N PRO A 594 4.31 -18.62 4.34
CA PRO A 594 5.50 -18.59 3.52
C PRO A 594 6.65 -17.98 4.33
N LYS A 595 7.82 -18.62 4.32
CA LYS A 595 9.02 -18.08 4.99
C LYS A 595 9.81 -17.27 3.97
N LYS A 596 10.41 -16.15 4.36
CA LYS A 596 11.42 -15.48 3.52
C LYS A 596 12.48 -16.52 3.13
N TYR A 597 12.68 -16.69 1.83
CA TYR A 597 13.62 -17.67 1.30
C TYR A 597 15.03 -17.36 1.82
N SER A 598 15.69 -18.36 2.41
CA SER A 598 17.10 -18.31 2.76
C SER A 598 17.83 -19.29 1.86
N PHE A 599 18.79 -18.81 1.07
CA PHE A 599 19.63 -19.67 0.26
C PHE A 599 20.56 -20.47 1.17
N LEU A 600 20.73 -21.77 0.89
CA LEU A 600 21.92 -22.46 1.39
C LEU A 600 23.14 -21.85 0.68
N PRO A 601 24.28 -21.67 1.36
CA PRO A 601 25.49 -21.08 0.76
C PRO A 601 25.92 -21.74 -0.56
N GLU A 602 25.55 -23.01 -0.73
CA GLU A 602 25.85 -23.88 -1.86
C GLU A 602 25.02 -23.56 -3.13
N GLN A 603 23.91 -22.81 -2.99
CA GLN A 603 22.95 -22.50 -4.07
C GLN A 603 23.18 -21.11 -4.70
N ILE A 604 24.23 -20.40 -4.29
CA ILE A 604 24.54 -19.04 -4.77
C ILE A 604 25.01 -19.06 -6.23
N ASP A 605 25.69 -20.12 -6.67
CA ASP A 605 26.13 -20.27 -8.06
C ASP A 605 24.95 -20.58 -9.02
N ASP A 606 23.94 -21.29 -8.54
CA ASP A 606 22.67 -21.52 -9.27
C ASP A 606 21.87 -20.21 -9.46
N LEU A 607 21.97 -19.27 -8.51
CA LEU A 607 21.39 -17.93 -8.61
C LEU A 607 22.09 -17.11 -9.70
N LEU A 608 23.42 -17.17 -9.79
CA LEU A 608 24.18 -16.50 -10.85
C LEU A 608 23.89 -17.12 -12.22
N GLY A 609 23.70 -18.44 -12.30
CA GLY A 609 23.19 -19.13 -13.49
C GLY A 609 21.78 -18.68 -13.88
N THR A 610 20.87 -18.53 -12.90
CA THR A 610 19.48 -18.11 -13.11
C THR A 610 19.38 -16.63 -13.53
N VAL A 611 20.20 -15.75 -12.95
CA VAL A 611 20.32 -14.34 -13.34
C VAL A 611 20.93 -14.21 -14.74
N ARG A 612 21.94 -15.02 -15.08
CA ARG A 612 22.48 -15.10 -16.45
C ARG A 612 21.44 -15.62 -17.45
N CYS A 613 20.62 -16.61 -17.09
CA CYS A 613 19.47 -17.03 -17.90
C CYS A 613 18.42 -15.91 -18.04
N GLY A 614 18.18 -15.09 -17.01
CA GLY A 614 17.31 -13.91 -17.07
C GLY A 614 17.81 -12.84 -18.05
N ILE A 615 19.13 -12.62 -18.09
CA ILE A 615 19.79 -11.67 -19.02
C ILE A 615 19.85 -12.25 -20.45
N LEU A 616 20.09 -13.56 -20.62
CA LEU A 616 20.02 -14.22 -21.93
C LEU A 616 18.57 -14.33 -22.46
N ARG A 617 17.56 -14.34 -21.58
CA ARG A 617 16.13 -14.23 -21.93
C ARG A 617 15.78 -12.84 -22.51
N LEU A 618 16.39 -11.76 -22.01
CA LEU A 618 16.31 -10.42 -22.62
C LEU A 618 16.87 -10.40 -24.05
N ALA A 619 17.93 -11.18 -24.30
CA ALA A 619 18.56 -11.27 -25.62
C ALA A 619 17.84 -12.22 -26.60
N SER A 620 17.14 -13.26 -26.11
CA SER A 620 16.50 -14.30 -26.94
C SER A 620 14.99 -14.14 -27.14
N SER A 621 14.35 -13.16 -26.49
CA SER A 621 12.90 -12.88 -26.60
C SER A 621 11.98 -14.07 -26.26
N LEU A 622 12.48 -15.05 -25.50
CA LEU A 622 11.69 -16.16 -24.95
C LEU A 622 10.99 -15.70 -23.66
N PHE A 623 9.96 -14.88 -23.82
CA PHE A 623 8.92 -14.74 -22.81
C PHE A 623 7.62 -15.40 -23.30
N VAL A 624 6.91 -16.00 -22.35
CA VAL A 624 5.46 -16.27 -22.31
C VAL A 624 4.73 -15.42 -23.36
N ASN A 625 4.12 -15.99 -24.39
CA ASN A 625 3.36 -15.16 -25.32
C ASN A 625 2.13 -14.57 -24.55
N GLY A 626 2.08 -13.23 -24.48
CA GLY A 626 1.55 -12.47 -23.33
C GLY A 626 2.57 -11.44 -22.81
N TRP A 627 3.84 -11.65 -23.13
CA TRP A 627 4.99 -10.78 -22.97
C TRP A 627 5.68 -10.73 -24.33
N ARG A 628 5.18 -9.88 -25.23
CA ARG A 628 6.00 -9.41 -26.35
C ARG A 628 6.47 -8.02 -25.99
N PRO A 629 7.77 -7.77 -25.73
CA PRO A 629 8.28 -6.42 -25.79
C PRO A 629 8.04 -5.89 -27.21
N TRP A 630 6.90 -5.24 -27.42
CA TRP A 630 6.56 -4.64 -28.70
C TRP A 630 6.94 -3.19 -28.60
N VAL A 631 7.91 -2.79 -29.41
CA VAL A 631 8.31 -1.39 -29.56
C VAL A 631 7.25 -0.74 -30.45
N ARG A 632 6.28 -0.08 -29.84
CA ARG A 632 5.25 0.66 -30.58
C ARG A 632 5.33 2.15 -30.27
N LYS A 633 4.83 2.97 -31.20
CA LYS A 633 4.72 4.41 -31.00
C LYS A 633 3.64 4.69 -29.95
N LYS A 634 3.98 5.54 -28.96
CA LYS A 634 3.18 5.93 -27.77
C LYS A 634 1.65 5.94 -28.03
N LYS A 635 0.87 5.11 -27.33
CA LYS A 635 -0.59 5.29 -27.14
C LYS A 635 -0.89 5.50 -25.65
N SER A 636 -1.66 6.52 -25.30
CA SER A 636 -1.85 7.03 -23.92
C SER A 636 -2.60 6.09 -22.97
N GLU A 637 -3.33 5.10 -23.47
CA GLU A 637 -4.40 4.41 -22.71
C GLU A 637 -4.02 3.02 -22.18
N ILE A 638 -2.84 2.48 -22.47
CA ILE A 638 -2.47 1.10 -22.12
C ILE A 638 -1.21 1.06 -21.24
N TYR A 639 -1.24 0.20 -20.22
CA TYR A 639 -0.10 -0.05 -19.33
C TYR A 639 1.11 -0.63 -20.08
N SER A 640 2.30 -0.11 -19.81
CA SER A 640 3.57 -0.55 -20.41
C SER A 640 4.67 -0.56 -19.35
N PHE A 641 5.43 -1.65 -19.29
CA PHE A 641 6.45 -1.92 -18.27
C PHE A 641 7.74 -1.10 -18.45
N VAL A 642 8.10 -0.78 -19.69
CA VAL A 642 9.26 0.05 -20.01
C VAL A 642 8.85 1.08 -21.08
N ARG A 643 9.13 2.36 -20.83
CA ARG A 643 8.95 3.44 -21.82
C ARG A 643 10.32 4.04 -22.11
N ALA A 644 10.70 4.16 -23.39
CA ALA A 644 11.98 4.71 -23.82
C ALA A 644 11.82 5.52 -25.12
N GLY A 645 11.95 6.85 -25.03
CA GLY A 645 11.78 7.76 -26.18
C GLY A 645 10.34 7.82 -26.70
N GLU A 646 10.14 7.84 -28.02
CA GLU A 646 8.82 7.78 -28.68
C GLU A 646 8.18 6.38 -28.63
N TYR A 647 8.89 5.42 -28.06
CA TYR A 647 8.52 4.03 -28.07
C TYR A 647 8.18 3.52 -26.67
N GLU A 648 7.13 2.72 -26.58
CA GLU A 648 6.77 1.98 -25.39
C GLU A 648 6.98 0.49 -25.63
N LEU A 649 7.41 -0.22 -24.58
CA LEU A 649 7.45 -1.68 -24.53
C LEU A 649 6.16 -2.14 -23.86
N ASP A 650 5.18 -2.49 -24.68
CA ASP A 650 3.84 -2.89 -24.23
C ASP A 650 3.88 -4.27 -23.54
N GLU A 651 3.19 -4.42 -22.40
CA GLU A 651 2.92 -5.73 -21.79
C GLU A 651 1.53 -6.19 -22.23
N ALA A 652 1.44 -6.83 -23.40
CA ALA A 652 0.17 -7.29 -23.92
C ALA A 652 -0.29 -8.61 -23.26
N TYR A 653 -0.99 -8.55 -22.12
CA TYR A 653 -1.92 -9.63 -21.77
C TYR A 653 -3.10 -9.57 -22.75
N ARG A 654 -2.98 -10.32 -23.84
CA ARG A 654 -4.09 -10.55 -24.78
C ARG A 654 -4.41 -12.03 -24.79
N LEU A 655 -5.13 -12.49 -23.77
CA LEU A 655 -6.07 -13.57 -24.02
C LEU A 655 -7.03 -13.05 -25.10
N GLY A 656 -7.26 -13.82 -26.16
CA GLY A 656 -8.27 -13.50 -27.16
C GLY A 656 -9.61 -13.23 -26.48
N SER A 657 -10.48 -12.46 -27.13
CA SER A 657 -11.78 -12.05 -26.59
C SER A 657 -12.62 -13.25 -26.14
N MET A 658 -12.57 -14.36 -26.88
CA MET A 658 -13.24 -15.60 -26.52
C MET A 658 -12.66 -16.21 -25.25
N ARG A 659 -11.34 -16.31 -25.15
CA ARG A 659 -10.68 -16.96 -24.01
C ARG A 659 -10.79 -16.15 -22.74
N MET A 660 -10.72 -14.82 -22.82
CA MET A 660 -11.01 -13.92 -21.70
C MET A 660 -12.39 -14.19 -21.12
N THR A 661 -13.40 -14.23 -21.98
CA THR A 661 -14.80 -14.46 -21.58
C THR A 661 -14.96 -15.84 -20.94
N GLN A 662 -14.37 -16.88 -21.54
CA GLN A 662 -14.43 -18.24 -21.00
C GLN A 662 -13.69 -18.38 -19.66
N SER A 663 -12.50 -17.80 -19.52
CA SER A 663 -11.72 -17.84 -18.27
C SER A 663 -12.46 -17.13 -17.13
N GLN A 664 -13.16 -16.02 -17.43
CA GLN A 664 -14.00 -15.34 -16.46
C GLN A 664 -15.21 -16.18 -16.03
N VAL A 665 -15.94 -16.80 -16.98
CA VAL A 665 -17.05 -17.71 -16.68
C VAL A 665 -16.59 -18.94 -15.89
N GLU A 666 -15.45 -19.53 -16.26
CA GLU A 666 -14.83 -20.62 -15.51
C GLU A 666 -14.53 -20.17 -14.07
N SER A 667 -13.98 -18.97 -13.89
CA SER A 667 -13.70 -18.43 -12.55
C SER A 667 -14.95 -18.21 -11.70
N GLU A 668 -16.05 -17.76 -12.29
CA GLU A 668 -17.34 -17.59 -11.60
C GLU A 668 -17.94 -18.93 -11.14
N ARG A 669 -17.65 -20.01 -11.88
CA ARG A 669 -18.12 -21.38 -11.59
C ARG A 669 -17.10 -22.25 -10.86
N GLY A 670 -15.99 -21.68 -10.39
CA GLY A 670 -14.95 -22.42 -9.67
C GLY A 670 -14.20 -23.46 -10.54
N PHE A 671 -14.01 -23.16 -11.82
CA PHE A 671 -13.25 -23.95 -12.81
C PHE A 671 -13.73 -25.39 -13.02
N GLN A 672 -14.98 -25.72 -12.65
CA GLN A 672 -15.57 -27.04 -12.87
C GLN A 672 -15.74 -27.38 -14.36
N ASP A 673 -15.90 -26.36 -15.21
CA ASP A 673 -16.09 -26.48 -16.66
C ASP A 673 -14.77 -26.39 -17.45
N SER A 674 -13.59 -26.36 -16.79
CA SER A 674 -12.31 -26.25 -17.49
C SER A 674 -12.06 -27.47 -18.40
N PRO A 675 -11.41 -27.28 -19.57
CA PRO A 675 -11.11 -28.37 -20.49
C PRO A 675 -10.25 -29.45 -19.83
N ASN A 676 -10.59 -30.72 -20.07
CA ASN A 676 -9.81 -31.84 -19.56
C ASN A 676 -8.79 -32.29 -20.62
N LEU A 677 -7.66 -31.60 -20.59
CA LEU A 677 -6.48 -31.80 -21.43
C LEU A 677 -5.46 -32.67 -20.70
N VAL A 678 -4.97 -33.71 -21.35
CA VAL A 678 -3.92 -34.60 -20.83
C VAL A 678 -2.68 -34.47 -21.72
N LEU A 679 -1.59 -33.96 -21.16
CA LEU A 679 -0.32 -33.78 -21.85
C LEU A 679 0.68 -34.86 -21.39
N TYR A 680 1.18 -35.65 -22.33
CA TYR A 680 2.34 -36.51 -22.14
C TYR A 680 3.60 -35.73 -22.48
N ASP A 681 4.47 -35.59 -21.49
CA ASP A 681 5.44 -34.50 -21.43
C ASP A 681 6.83 -34.98 -21.01
N VAL A 682 7.88 -34.31 -21.46
CA VAL A 682 9.22 -34.43 -20.90
C VAL A 682 9.68 -33.04 -20.49
N GLU A 683 9.98 -32.81 -19.21
CA GLU A 683 10.29 -31.46 -18.71
C GLU A 683 11.49 -30.84 -19.43
N THR A 684 12.50 -31.68 -19.74
CA THR A 684 13.74 -31.27 -20.42
C THR A 684 13.65 -31.25 -21.95
N ASP A 685 12.48 -31.51 -22.55
CA ASP A 685 12.30 -31.47 -23.99
C ASP A 685 11.79 -30.09 -24.46
N GLY A 686 12.43 -29.54 -25.50
CA GLY A 686 12.13 -28.20 -26.00
C GLY A 686 10.74 -28.09 -26.63
N GLU A 687 10.28 -29.14 -27.31
CA GLU A 687 8.97 -29.19 -27.96
C GLU A 687 7.84 -29.33 -26.93
N CYS A 688 8.03 -30.18 -25.91
CA CYS A 688 7.15 -30.29 -24.75
C CYS A 688 7.02 -28.96 -24.01
N ARG A 689 8.13 -28.24 -23.81
CA ARG A 689 8.14 -26.92 -23.20
C ARG A 689 7.32 -25.88 -23.99
N ARG A 690 7.39 -25.89 -25.33
CA ARG A 690 6.58 -25.00 -26.18
C ARG A 690 5.09 -25.21 -25.94
N VAL A 691 4.66 -26.47 -25.81
CA VAL A 691 3.26 -26.82 -25.52
C VAL A 691 2.85 -26.39 -24.11
N ARG A 692 3.67 -26.64 -23.08
CA ARG A 692 3.39 -26.18 -21.70
C ARG A 692 3.26 -24.67 -21.59
N GLU A 693 4.13 -23.94 -22.29
CA GLU A 693 4.09 -22.48 -22.37
C GLU A 693 2.76 -22.01 -22.98
N ALA A 694 2.34 -22.59 -24.11
CA ALA A 694 1.07 -22.25 -24.75
C ALA A 694 -0.15 -22.53 -23.84
N LEU A 695 -0.19 -23.67 -23.14
CA LEU A 695 -1.24 -23.99 -22.18
C LEU A 695 -1.29 -22.99 -21.01
N CYS A 696 -0.12 -22.61 -20.47
CA CYS A 696 -0.02 -21.60 -19.41
C CYS A 696 -0.48 -20.20 -19.85
N MET A 697 -0.24 -19.85 -21.12
CA MET A 697 -0.63 -18.56 -21.69
C MET A 697 -2.11 -18.47 -22.00
N LEU A 698 -2.69 -19.55 -22.52
CA LEU A 698 -4.11 -19.67 -22.78
C LEU A 698 -4.91 -19.85 -21.48
N ASP A 699 -4.24 -19.87 -20.33
CA ASP A 699 -4.85 -20.09 -19.02
C ASP A 699 -5.68 -21.39 -19.03
N LEU A 700 -5.10 -22.47 -19.58
CA LEU A 700 -5.71 -23.80 -19.65
C LEU A 700 -5.06 -24.71 -18.61
N ALA A 701 -5.85 -25.21 -17.66
CA ALA A 701 -5.39 -26.27 -16.77
C ALA A 701 -5.25 -27.59 -17.55
N PHE A 702 -4.27 -28.41 -17.20
CA PHE A 702 -4.04 -29.69 -17.86
C PHE A 702 -3.44 -30.71 -16.89
N GLU A 703 -3.78 -31.98 -17.08
CA GLU A 703 -3.10 -33.10 -16.43
C GLU A 703 -1.82 -33.40 -17.20
N CYS A 704 -0.68 -33.26 -16.53
CA CYS A 704 0.62 -33.66 -17.02
C CYS A 704 0.91 -35.12 -16.63
N ARG A 705 1.33 -35.92 -17.62
CA ARG A 705 1.81 -37.29 -17.49
C ARG A 705 3.27 -37.35 -17.90
N PRO A 706 4.21 -37.23 -16.94
CA PRO A 706 5.62 -37.14 -17.29
C PRO A 706 6.20 -38.44 -17.86
N CYS A 707 7.02 -38.32 -18.90
CA CYS A 707 7.61 -39.41 -19.66
C CYS A 707 9.15 -39.31 -19.69
N PRO A 708 9.87 -39.20 -18.55
CA PRO A 708 11.34 -39.14 -18.54
C PRO A 708 11.96 -40.38 -19.22
N TYR A 709 13.28 -40.36 -19.45
CA TYR A 709 13.97 -41.51 -20.02
C TYR A 709 13.88 -42.71 -19.06
N GLY A 710 13.49 -43.88 -19.58
CA GLY A 710 13.22 -45.07 -18.77
C GLY A 710 11.86 -45.09 -18.07
N ALA A 711 10.97 -44.11 -18.31
CA ALA A 711 9.57 -44.19 -17.92
C ALA A 711 8.88 -45.40 -18.57
N TYR A 712 7.99 -46.05 -17.83
CA TYR A 712 7.26 -47.23 -18.33
C TYR A 712 5.76 -47.00 -18.31
N ARG A 713 5.22 -46.38 -17.25
CA ARG A 713 3.77 -46.25 -17.02
C ARG A 713 3.16 -45.31 -18.06
N HIS A 714 3.62 -44.06 -18.08
CA HIS A 714 3.05 -43.06 -18.98
C HIS A 714 3.43 -43.30 -20.44
N ARG A 715 4.65 -43.78 -20.71
CA ARG A 715 5.08 -44.15 -22.07
C ARG A 715 4.30 -45.32 -22.65
N THR A 716 3.95 -46.34 -21.85
CA THR A 716 3.09 -47.45 -22.31
C THR A 716 1.68 -46.98 -22.64
N LEU A 717 1.13 -46.04 -21.87
CA LEU A 717 -0.17 -45.44 -22.16
C LEU A 717 -0.10 -44.57 -23.43
N ALA A 718 0.95 -43.77 -23.59
CA ALA A 718 1.16 -42.95 -24.79
C ALA A 718 1.30 -43.84 -26.04
N ALA A 719 2.16 -44.86 -26.00
CA ALA A 719 2.35 -45.82 -27.09
C ALA A 719 1.05 -46.53 -27.47
N LYS A 720 0.25 -46.95 -26.48
CA LYS A 720 -1.07 -47.56 -26.71
C LYS A 720 -2.07 -46.60 -27.37
N LEU A 721 -2.11 -45.34 -26.94
CA LEU A 721 -3.00 -44.32 -27.51
C LEU A 721 -2.59 -43.92 -28.92
N GLN A 722 -1.28 -43.99 -29.23
CA GLN A 722 -0.73 -43.73 -30.56
C GLN A 722 -0.69 -44.98 -31.46
N ASN A 723 -1.03 -46.16 -30.92
CA ASN A 723 -0.96 -47.45 -31.60
C ASN A 723 0.45 -47.79 -32.17
N VAL A 724 1.49 -47.53 -31.37
CA VAL A 724 2.90 -47.81 -31.69
C VAL A 724 3.55 -48.68 -30.61
N PRO A 725 4.67 -49.36 -30.91
CA PRO A 725 5.47 -50.06 -29.90
C PRO A 725 5.99 -49.11 -28.80
N LEU A 726 6.17 -49.64 -27.59
CA LEU A 726 6.78 -48.89 -26.48
C LEU A 726 8.22 -48.46 -26.86
N GLY A 727 8.51 -47.17 -26.74
CA GLY A 727 9.77 -46.54 -27.11
C GLY A 727 9.73 -45.83 -28.47
N GLU A 728 8.68 -46.04 -29.26
CA GLU A 728 8.45 -45.36 -30.55
C GLU A 728 7.38 -44.26 -30.46
N GLU A 729 6.82 -44.00 -29.27
CA GLU A 729 5.87 -42.90 -29.07
C GLU A 729 6.52 -41.54 -29.34
N ILE A 730 5.78 -40.68 -30.01
CA ILE A 730 6.20 -39.30 -30.28
C ILE A 730 5.65 -38.40 -29.17
N LEU A 731 6.52 -37.55 -28.63
CA LEU A 731 6.20 -36.56 -27.60
C LEU A 731 6.58 -35.15 -28.10
N PRO A 732 5.90 -34.07 -27.66
CA PRO A 732 4.72 -34.06 -26.78
C PRO A 732 3.51 -34.71 -27.44
N PHE A 733 2.62 -35.27 -26.61
CA PHE A 733 1.37 -35.86 -27.05
C PHE A 733 0.22 -35.34 -26.19
N LEU A 734 -0.77 -34.69 -26.83
CA LEU A 734 -1.92 -34.09 -26.17
C LEU A 734 -3.18 -34.91 -26.47
N HIS A 735 -3.97 -35.20 -25.44
CA HIS A 735 -5.30 -35.77 -25.57
C HIS A 735 -6.34 -34.81 -24.97
N ASP A 736 -7.31 -34.38 -25.77
CA ASP A 736 -8.45 -33.61 -25.32
C ASP A 736 -9.70 -34.50 -25.25
N SER A 737 -10.17 -34.74 -24.04
CA SER A 737 -11.32 -35.63 -23.79
C SER A 737 -12.67 -35.02 -24.21
N ARG A 738 -12.80 -33.69 -24.29
CA ARG A 738 -14.03 -33.00 -24.72
C ARG A 738 -14.27 -33.22 -26.20
N SER A 739 -13.24 -33.00 -27.00
CA SER A 739 -13.28 -33.15 -28.46
C SER A 739 -12.96 -34.58 -28.91
N ARG A 740 -12.45 -35.43 -28.01
CA ARG A 740 -11.93 -36.78 -28.27
C ARG A 740 -10.81 -36.79 -29.32
N VAL A 741 -10.04 -35.71 -29.37
CA VAL A 741 -8.92 -35.53 -30.30
C VAL A 741 -7.61 -35.90 -29.59
N SER A 742 -6.75 -36.61 -30.32
CA SER A 742 -5.40 -36.99 -29.88
C SER A 742 -4.41 -36.45 -30.89
N ILE A 743 -3.42 -35.67 -30.44
CA ILE A 743 -2.54 -34.87 -31.29
C ILE A 743 -1.11 -35.10 -30.87
N ILE A 744 -0.25 -35.35 -31.86
CA ILE A 744 1.13 -35.74 -31.68
C ILE A 744 2.03 -34.64 -32.22
N GLY A 745 3.07 -34.27 -31.48
CA GLY A 745 4.06 -33.28 -31.91
C GLY A 745 3.63 -31.84 -31.60
N ALA A 746 4.61 -30.98 -31.28
CA ALA A 746 4.32 -29.65 -30.77
C ALA A 746 3.61 -28.74 -31.78
N GLU A 747 3.96 -28.77 -33.07
CA GLU A 747 3.33 -27.89 -34.08
C GLU A 747 1.82 -28.12 -34.17
N ASP A 748 1.40 -29.37 -34.40
CA ASP A 748 -0.01 -29.73 -34.54
C ASP A 748 -0.79 -29.47 -33.23
N ILE A 749 -0.15 -29.69 -32.08
CA ILE A 749 -0.74 -29.36 -30.77
C ILE A 749 -0.95 -27.84 -30.63
N LEU A 750 0.04 -27.04 -31.02
CA LEU A 750 -0.05 -25.58 -30.94
C LEU A 750 -1.13 -25.03 -31.85
N ASP A 751 -1.19 -25.49 -33.10
CA ASP A 751 -2.22 -25.07 -34.05
C ASP A 751 -3.62 -25.41 -33.50
N TYR A 752 -3.79 -26.62 -32.96
CA TYR A 752 -5.04 -27.02 -32.32
C TYR A 752 -5.42 -26.15 -31.12
N LEU A 753 -4.48 -25.89 -30.21
CA LEU A 753 -4.76 -25.09 -29.01
C LEU A 753 -5.19 -23.66 -29.37
N TYR A 754 -4.57 -23.07 -30.39
CA TYR A 754 -4.90 -21.72 -30.83
C TYR A 754 -6.19 -21.66 -31.67
N ASP A 755 -6.50 -22.69 -32.44
CA ASP A 755 -7.75 -22.76 -33.20
C ASP A 755 -8.97 -22.98 -32.29
N VAL A 756 -8.85 -23.89 -31.32
CA VAL A 756 -9.98 -24.31 -30.47
C VAL A 756 -10.17 -23.45 -29.23
N TYR A 757 -9.07 -23.00 -28.60
CA TYR A 757 -9.11 -22.31 -27.30
C TYR A 757 -8.77 -20.83 -27.38
N LEU A 758 -8.48 -20.30 -28.56
CA LEU A 758 -8.29 -18.87 -28.84
C LEU A 758 -9.15 -18.46 -30.05
N ASP A 759 -9.14 -17.18 -30.41
CA ASP A 759 -9.93 -16.61 -31.52
C ASP A 759 -9.40 -17.03 -32.93
N GLY A 760 -8.92 -18.27 -33.11
CA GLY A 760 -8.36 -18.77 -34.39
C GLY A 760 -7.08 -18.06 -34.84
N SER A 761 -6.38 -17.38 -33.92
CA SER A 761 -5.18 -16.60 -34.23
C SER A 761 -3.96 -17.50 -34.38
N ALA A 762 -3.05 -17.22 -35.31
CA ALA A 762 -1.83 -18.02 -35.46
C ALA A 762 -0.92 -17.93 -34.21
N PRO A 763 -0.17 -19.02 -33.87
CA PRO A 763 0.84 -18.97 -32.82
C PRO A 763 1.88 -17.88 -33.07
N SER A 764 2.45 -17.32 -31.99
CA SER A 764 3.56 -16.38 -32.13
C SER A 764 4.72 -16.99 -32.92
N PRO A 765 5.42 -16.22 -33.80
CA PRO A 765 6.65 -16.69 -34.45
C PRO A 765 7.70 -17.26 -33.49
N LEU A 766 7.65 -16.89 -32.20
CA LEU A 766 8.56 -17.35 -31.15
C LEU A 766 8.15 -18.71 -30.54
N VAL A 767 6.86 -19.01 -30.56
CA VAL A 767 6.31 -20.32 -30.19
C VAL A 767 6.33 -21.27 -31.39
N ALA A 768 6.43 -20.74 -32.62
CA ALA A 768 6.49 -21.49 -33.88
C ALA A 768 7.91 -21.81 -34.40
N ASN A 769 8.99 -21.24 -33.82
CA ASN A 769 10.35 -21.35 -34.38
C ASN A 769 11.28 -22.21 -33.53
N ARG A 770 11.74 -23.35 -34.08
CA ARG A 770 12.55 -24.38 -33.40
C ARG A 770 13.91 -23.89 -32.86
N GLY A 771 14.57 -22.94 -33.52
CA GLY A 771 15.98 -22.61 -33.26
C GLY A 771 16.27 -21.86 -31.96
N THR A 772 15.30 -21.12 -31.40
CA THR A 772 15.50 -20.27 -30.21
C THR A 772 15.39 -21.06 -28.89
N ALA A 773 14.56 -22.12 -28.86
CA ALA A 773 14.39 -22.98 -27.68
C ALA A 773 15.66 -23.78 -27.34
N ASP A 774 16.34 -24.32 -28.37
CA ASP A 774 17.60 -25.06 -28.22
C ASP A 774 18.76 -24.21 -27.67
N ILE A 775 18.81 -22.93 -28.05
CA ILE A 775 19.86 -22.00 -27.59
C ILE A 775 19.66 -21.65 -26.11
N ALA A 776 18.40 -21.46 -25.67
CA ALA A 776 18.09 -21.22 -24.26
C ALA A 776 18.40 -22.44 -23.37
N MET A 777 18.17 -23.66 -23.88
CA MET A 777 18.53 -24.92 -23.19
C MET A 777 20.04 -25.06 -22.96
N ARG A 778 20.86 -24.80 -24.00
CA ARG A 778 22.33 -24.94 -23.92
C ARG A 778 22.99 -23.97 -22.95
N SER A 779 22.33 -22.84 -22.63
CA SER A 779 22.84 -21.84 -21.69
C SER A 779 22.79 -22.24 -20.22
N ARG A 780 22.12 -23.35 -19.86
CA ARG A 780 22.10 -23.91 -18.49
C ARG A 780 23.31 -24.82 -18.19
N ASN A 781 24.09 -25.25 -19.19
CA ASN A 781 25.24 -26.12 -18.95
C ASN A 781 26.46 -25.32 -18.49
N THR A 782 26.56 -25.07 -17.18
CA THR A 782 27.86 -25.12 -16.50
C THR A 782 28.27 -26.59 -16.37
N GLU A 783 29.52 -26.91 -16.71
CA GLU A 783 30.09 -28.26 -16.92
C GLU A 783 30.10 -29.21 -15.69
N SER A 784 29.10 -29.19 -14.80
CA SER A 784 29.09 -29.99 -13.57
C SER A 784 27.82 -30.77 -13.22
N SER A 785 26.74 -30.76 -14.04
CA SER A 785 25.62 -31.72 -13.85
C SER A 785 25.68 -32.86 -14.86
N SER A 786 26.54 -33.82 -14.57
CA SER A 786 26.64 -35.09 -15.28
C SER A 786 25.33 -35.90 -15.17
N SER A 787 24.69 -36.19 -16.31
CA SER A 787 24.00 -37.44 -16.70
C SER A 787 22.97 -38.14 -15.78
N ILE A 788 22.65 -37.64 -14.58
CA ILE A 788 21.81 -38.33 -13.58
C ILE A 788 20.35 -37.81 -13.56
N SER A 789 20.07 -36.56 -13.94
CA SER A 789 18.71 -35.97 -13.82
C SER A 789 17.71 -36.38 -14.91
N HIS A 790 18.09 -37.27 -15.83
CA HIS A 790 17.28 -37.62 -17.00
C HIS A 790 16.56 -38.97 -16.89
N SER A 791 16.91 -39.78 -15.89
CA SER A 791 16.37 -41.13 -15.71
C SER A 791 15.27 -41.15 -14.67
N LYS A 792 14.27 -42.01 -14.91
CA LYS A 792 13.24 -42.30 -13.93
C LYS A 792 13.85 -42.75 -12.60
N MET A 793 13.40 -42.15 -11.50
CA MET A 793 13.59 -42.69 -10.16
C MET A 793 12.50 -43.69 -9.78
N PRO A 794 12.83 -44.75 -9.02
CA PRO A 794 11.82 -45.61 -8.41
C PRO A 794 10.96 -44.81 -7.41
N CYS A 795 9.65 -44.72 -7.66
CA CYS A 795 8.71 -44.03 -6.77
C CYS A 795 7.37 -44.77 -6.59
N ARG A 796 6.74 -44.58 -5.42
CA ARG A 796 5.36 -44.95 -5.13
C ARG A 796 4.43 -44.09 -6.00
N TYR A 797 3.38 -44.70 -6.56
CA TYR A 797 2.46 -43.99 -7.45
C TYR A 797 1.24 -43.50 -6.66
N PRO A 798 0.81 -42.25 -6.83
CA PRO A 798 -0.34 -41.71 -6.14
C PRO A 798 -1.65 -42.26 -6.70
N VAL A 799 -2.71 -42.27 -5.90
CA VAL A 799 -4.05 -42.71 -6.34
C VAL A 799 -4.71 -41.65 -7.23
N LYS A 800 -4.54 -40.37 -6.87
CA LYS A 800 -4.98 -39.19 -7.62
C LYS A 800 -3.78 -38.35 -8.06
N PRO A 801 -3.84 -37.67 -9.21
CA PRO A 801 -2.80 -36.71 -9.59
C PRO A 801 -2.68 -35.61 -8.53
N LEU A 802 -1.46 -35.14 -8.29
CA LEU A 802 -1.21 -33.99 -7.40
C LEU A 802 -1.67 -32.71 -8.11
N GLU A 803 -2.04 -31.66 -7.39
CA GLU A 803 -2.29 -30.35 -8.01
C GLU A 803 -1.07 -29.45 -7.85
N LEU A 804 -0.59 -28.87 -8.96
CA LEU A 804 0.53 -27.93 -8.98
C LEU A 804 0.07 -26.57 -9.51
N TRP A 805 0.09 -25.57 -8.65
CA TRP A 805 -0.13 -24.18 -9.02
C TRP A 805 1.19 -23.55 -9.43
N ALA A 806 1.31 -23.22 -10.73
CA ALA A 806 2.59 -22.84 -11.33
C ALA A 806 2.41 -22.05 -12.63
N TYR A 807 3.50 -21.49 -13.14
CA TYR A 807 3.60 -21.02 -14.53
C TYR A 807 4.99 -21.34 -15.08
N GLU A 808 5.11 -21.42 -16.41
CA GLU A 808 6.30 -21.99 -17.07
C GLU A 808 7.57 -21.18 -16.78
N ALA A 809 7.50 -19.86 -16.83
CA ALA A 809 8.66 -18.96 -16.69
C ALA A 809 9.29 -18.90 -15.28
N SER A 810 8.61 -19.38 -14.23
CA SER A 810 9.12 -19.36 -12.85
C SER A 810 10.22 -20.41 -12.66
N PRO A 811 11.46 -20.03 -12.29
CA PRO A 811 12.54 -20.98 -12.05
C PRO A 811 12.22 -21.92 -10.87
N PHE A 812 11.51 -21.42 -9.86
CA PHE A 812 11.09 -22.22 -8.71
C PHE A 812 10.05 -23.29 -9.08
N CYS A 813 9.16 -22.98 -10.03
CA CYS A 813 8.20 -23.96 -10.54
C CYS A 813 8.88 -25.03 -11.39
N SER A 814 9.89 -24.66 -12.18
CA SER A 814 10.68 -25.62 -12.97
C SER A 814 11.32 -26.69 -12.09
N LEU A 815 11.92 -26.31 -10.95
CA LEU A 815 12.52 -27.28 -10.02
C LEU A 815 11.52 -28.35 -9.54
N VAL A 816 10.27 -27.93 -9.24
CA VAL A 816 9.22 -28.85 -8.80
C VAL A 816 8.74 -29.73 -9.96
N ARG A 817 8.58 -29.18 -11.17
CA ARG A 817 8.19 -29.96 -12.36
C ARG A 817 9.27 -30.96 -12.76
N GLU A 818 10.54 -30.57 -12.71
CA GLU A 818 11.69 -31.46 -12.94
C GLU A 818 11.63 -32.63 -11.97
N LYS A 819 11.35 -32.37 -10.69
CA LYS A 819 11.22 -33.43 -9.69
C LYS A 819 10.01 -34.35 -9.92
N LEU A 820 8.84 -33.79 -10.21
CA LEU A 820 7.65 -34.57 -10.55
C LEU A 820 7.88 -35.42 -11.81
N CYS A 821 8.62 -34.89 -12.78
CA CYS A 821 9.00 -35.59 -13.99
C CYS A 821 9.94 -36.76 -13.71
N GLU A 822 11.04 -36.53 -12.97
CA GLU A 822 12.01 -37.54 -12.53
C GLU A 822 11.31 -38.73 -11.82
N MET A 823 10.31 -38.42 -10.99
CA MET A 823 9.56 -39.41 -10.20
C MET A 823 8.41 -40.10 -10.96
N GLU A 824 8.15 -39.73 -12.23
CA GLU A 824 7.00 -40.19 -13.02
C GLU A 824 5.65 -39.95 -12.30
N LEU A 825 5.52 -38.85 -11.55
CA LEU A 825 4.31 -38.51 -10.79
C LEU A 825 3.33 -37.71 -11.66
N PRO A 826 2.06 -38.14 -11.81
CA PRO A 826 1.05 -37.38 -12.53
C PRO A 826 0.60 -36.17 -11.71
N TYR A 827 0.37 -35.04 -12.37
CA TYR A 827 -0.11 -33.82 -11.71
C TYR A 827 -1.00 -32.98 -12.61
N VAL A 828 -2.00 -32.30 -12.02
CA VAL A 828 -2.78 -31.26 -12.69
C VAL A 828 -2.08 -29.92 -12.51
N LEU A 829 -1.62 -29.31 -13.60
CA LEU A 829 -1.06 -27.97 -13.56
C LEU A 829 -2.20 -26.95 -13.60
N ARG A 830 -2.25 -26.09 -12.57
CA ARG A 830 -3.15 -24.93 -12.47
C ARG A 830 -2.36 -23.66 -12.88
N PRO A 831 -2.58 -23.09 -14.07
CA PRO A 831 -1.81 -21.95 -14.54
C PRO A 831 -2.01 -20.74 -13.63
N CYS A 832 -0.91 -20.18 -13.16
CA CYS A 832 -0.87 -18.97 -12.34
C CYS A 832 -0.12 -17.84 -13.05
N SER A 833 -0.08 -17.85 -14.39
CA SER A 833 0.49 -16.81 -15.23
C SER A 833 -0.12 -15.45 -14.88
N ARG A 834 0.64 -14.36 -15.04
CA ARG A 834 0.13 -12.99 -14.76
C ARG A 834 -1.13 -12.72 -15.61
N GLY A 835 -2.20 -12.24 -14.96
CA GLY A 835 -3.52 -12.04 -15.58
C GLY A 835 -4.51 -13.20 -15.37
N SER A 836 -4.05 -14.39 -14.98
CA SER A 836 -4.94 -15.52 -14.72
C SER A 836 -5.86 -15.29 -13.50
N PRO A 837 -7.18 -15.52 -13.60
CA PRO A 837 -8.08 -15.45 -12.45
C PRO A 837 -7.80 -16.54 -11.40
N ARG A 838 -7.10 -17.63 -11.76
CA ARG A 838 -6.66 -18.67 -10.82
C ARG A 838 -5.69 -18.15 -9.75
N ARG A 839 -5.02 -17.02 -10.00
CA ARG A 839 -4.22 -16.35 -8.97
C ARG A 839 -5.09 -15.85 -7.82
N THR A 840 -6.28 -15.33 -8.13
CA THR A 840 -7.27 -14.90 -7.13
C THR A 840 -7.83 -16.11 -6.38
N GLU A 841 -8.08 -17.22 -7.07
CA GLU A 841 -8.52 -18.46 -6.43
C GLU A 841 -7.46 -19.00 -5.45
N LEU A 842 -6.20 -19.10 -5.89
CA LEU A 842 -5.08 -19.49 -5.03
C LEU A 842 -4.96 -18.58 -3.82
N LEU A 843 -5.09 -17.26 -4.02
CA LEU A 843 -5.09 -16.27 -2.94
C LEU A 843 -6.25 -16.49 -1.96
N ARG A 844 -7.44 -16.78 -2.46
CA ARG A 844 -8.64 -17.01 -1.63
C ARG A 844 -8.50 -18.29 -0.81
N LYS A 845 -7.91 -19.32 -1.42
CA LYS A 845 -7.69 -20.67 -0.87
C LYS A 845 -6.54 -20.68 0.16
N ALA A 846 -5.37 -20.20 -0.22
CA ALA A 846 -4.15 -20.28 0.58
C ALA A 846 -3.82 -18.99 1.35
N LYS A 847 -4.67 -17.95 1.26
CA LYS A 847 -4.54 -16.64 1.94
C LYS A 847 -3.27 -15.85 1.60
N THR A 848 -2.49 -16.33 0.64
CA THR A 848 -1.32 -15.69 0.07
C THR A 848 -1.19 -16.13 -1.39
N PHE A 849 -0.53 -15.32 -2.21
CA PHE A 849 -0.18 -15.72 -3.56
C PHE A 849 1.33 -15.99 -3.61
N GLN A 850 1.70 -17.26 -3.76
CA GLN A 850 3.06 -17.68 -4.05
C GLN A 850 3.00 -18.97 -4.86
N VAL A 851 3.91 -19.12 -5.82
CA VAL A 851 4.07 -20.35 -6.60
C VAL A 851 5.56 -20.72 -6.67
N PRO A 852 5.93 -22.02 -6.68
CA PRO A 852 5.03 -23.18 -6.74
C PRO A 852 4.25 -23.41 -5.45
N PHE A 853 3.01 -23.83 -5.59
CA PHE A 853 2.19 -24.35 -4.50
C PHE A 853 1.65 -25.72 -4.92
N ILE A 854 1.87 -26.73 -4.08
CA ILE A 854 1.43 -28.10 -4.34
C ILE A 854 0.31 -28.47 -3.39
N GLU A 855 -0.67 -29.20 -3.91
CA GLU A 855 -1.68 -29.87 -3.11
C GLU A 855 -1.68 -31.35 -3.42
N ASP A 856 -1.70 -32.13 -2.36
CA ASP A 856 -1.71 -33.57 -2.45
C ASP A 856 -2.90 -34.12 -1.70
N GLU A 857 -3.98 -34.39 -2.44
CA GLU A 857 -5.19 -35.00 -1.88
C GLU A 857 -4.95 -36.41 -1.33
N ASN A 858 -3.88 -37.09 -1.76
CA ASN A 858 -3.57 -38.43 -1.27
C ASN A 858 -3.10 -38.41 0.19
N THR A 859 -2.54 -37.29 0.66
CA THR A 859 -2.02 -37.13 2.02
C THR A 859 -2.68 -35.99 2.81
N GLY A 860 -3.46 -35.13 2.14
CA GLY A 860 -4.05 -33.93 2.72
C GLY A 860 -3.07 -32.76 2.85
N ILE A 861 -1.89 -32.85 2.23
CA ILE A 861 -0.82 -31.85 2.36
C ILE A 861 -0.98 -30.71 1.37
N GLN A 862 -0.70 -29.50 1.84
CA GLN A 862 -0.63 -28.27 1.06
C GLN A 862 0.66 -27.52 1.42
N LEU A 863 1.51 -27.24 0.44
CA LEU A 863 2.84 -26.69 0.70
C LEU A 863 3.27 -25.65 -0.34
N PHE A 864 3.94 -24.61 0.16
CA PHE A 864 4.72 -23.66 -0.63
C PHE A 864 6.21 -24.01 -0.60
N GLU A 865 6.99 -23.30 -1.43
CA GLU A 865 8.44 -23.38 -1.57
C GLU A 865 8.94 -24.63 -2.30
N SER A 866 9.64 -24.43 -3.42
CA SER A 866 10.15 -25.53 -4.24
C SER A 866 11.01 -26.52 -3.45
N ALA A 867 11.89 -26.03 -2.56
CA ALA A 867 12.76 -26.89 -1.75
C ALA A 867 11.96 -27.80 -0.80
N LYS A 868 10.95 -27.26 -0.12
CA LYS A 868 10.09 -28.04 0.79
C LYS A 868 9.20 -29.00 0.04
N ILE A 869 8.68 -28.58 -1.11
CA ILE A 869 7.90 -29.45 -2.00
C ILE A 869 8.77 -30.63 -2.45
N ILE A 870 10.01 -30.39 -2.87
CA ILE A 870 10.94 -31.45 -3.28
C ILE A 870 11.28 -32.38 -2.10
N GLU A 871 11.56 -31.83 -0.92
CA GLU A 871 11.79 -32.61 0.30
C GLU A 871 10.58 -33.51 0.62
N TYR A 872 9.38 -32.93 0.59
CA TYR A 872 8.12 -33.64 0.79
C TYR A 872 7.92 -34.78 -0.22
N LEU A 873 8.13 -34.50 -1.52
CA LEU A 873 8.01 -35.48 -2.58
C LEU A 873 8.98 -36.64 -2.36
N ASN A 874 10.24 -36.34 -2.02
CA ASN A 874 11.24 -37.37 -1.71
C ASN A 874 10.82 -38.24 -0.50
N GLN A 875 10.36 -37.62 0.59
CA GLN A 875 9.96 -38.35 1.80
C GLN A 875 8.72 -39.23 1.59
N THR A 876 7.80 -38.80 0.73
CA THR A 876 6.48 -39.41 0.60
C THR A 876 6.42 -40.45 -0.52
N TYR A 877 7.05 -40.13 -1.65
CA TYR A 877 6.91 -40.90 -2.89
C TYR A 877 8.19 -41.61 -3.32
N CYS A 878 9.38 -41.23 -2.83
CA CYS A 878 10.57 -42.03 -3.11
C CYS A 878 10.54 -43.35 -2.31
N TYR A 879 11.18 -44.40 -2.83
CA TYR A 879 11.27 -45.70 -2.13
C TYR A 879 12.33 -45.73 -1.04
#